data_AF-A0A8J4PWT0-F1
#
_entry.id   AF-A0A8J4PWT0-F1
#
_cell.length_a   1.000
_cell.length_b   1.000
_cell.length_c   1.000
_cell.angle_alpha   90.00
_cell.angle_beta   90.00
_cell.angle_gamma   90.00
#
_symmetry.space_group_name_H-M   'P 1'
#
loop_
_entity.id
_entity.type
_entity.pdbx_description
1 polymer ?
#
loop_
_entity_poly.entity_id
_entity_poly.type
_entity_poly.pdbx_seq_one_letter_code
_entity_poly.pdbx_strand_id
1 'polypeptide(L)'
;MEDQTPQQPKTIENDEISLEMLSISDSTNNNNNNNINTHNSNIGHKWFDNIIEYQKENLSHQSNNIDQQRLFTQQYSEKRSFYLNEDNNSHTTPTTDPTVLKDFNQNVFSSSLTIYNRHQQFNNSSIPNGFMVSPFYYPIITPTSYQYSPPRCKSCNSFINIYCKLTSSSSSSSTSTSTNSTASTNKQTQQQTIKKDQWKCSICHFENIIDDGKSGVRNILDVVTGLGWWNTDHYKSVFSNESFDIKKKKSDPVDNSTSFHQQQHLTGMSIDESLLPTTATATNNRSTYLSATGDKPLYNTYFFLIDENISTKDLDIIRQSIQRFIKELPTNTFISLITFSKNISIYELHSSSSTADNSNNILFTSARLIGGSQSLPLDYKRDLKAKYRKYFERVDKDGQVRLFDAAFTSIVENSENNGDQVVYESKPISLGVAIECSLALVPTQELINGRMFIYLNGSPDYGPGAVPLKFSGSSSVFSNDQTMEEQLMLNNAYIYYKELGIKSYHKGISIDLSFMGYNDFSCPTLLGLTQPSGFINYSLPIQDNDRVSMLYDNLKNSVDKNTALYAKLDIYKPEFVELTHIIGPTIDKESNNNKDYPNYFKSFNQDIFKNDNQQQQQQDDQDNQETGFIISNLQQDICFSIYYKTLEDIPNDYVCFQFVTNIINQNGERISRVITKRIKTTGNFDKYLSSLDFNVISILLSKRIVLESLKLLSQPSSSSSQPKQKQLLLNQTISQYLQYQLDKQLGSIVLSCSKVEKGWWFGRKTVTVSDRMKSFIRKIYSMRKSLVYGSTVQNQDDLVIFQSILLHSNYLDSIKLLYPKLLQFNLITKEFRNIPLDNCSINQDSILMLDSFCTIYILIGTNVFEKVQNGDQLKDLYSYIDILKSYRIPSPFIITFNQDQNEVRWLRSILNCSDSYPIDERIEIIKEIYPNINIDSSNIKQFDSIFPSDDQTPAQYERYIISTL
;
A
#
# COMPACT_ATOMS: atom_id res chain seq x y z
N MET A 1 81.04 6.36 -8.63
CA MET A 1 81.28 7.16 -7.40
C MET A 1 79.93 7.73 -6.98
N GLU A 2 79.27 7.35 -5.90
CA GLU A 2 79.33 6.31 -4.85
C GLU A 2 77.92 6.44 -4.19
N ASP A 3 77.13 5.36 -4.09
CA ASP A 3 76.77 4.63 -2.84
C ASP A 3 76.00 5.48 -1.79
N GLN A 4 74.84 5.11 -1.21
CA GLN A 4 74.39 3.81 -0.69
C GLN A 4 72.87 3.74 -0.41
N THR A 5 72.39 2.49 -0.33
CA THR A 5 71.04 1.96 -0.07
C THR A 5 70.66 1.93 1.44
N PRO A 6 69.39 1.64 1.84
CA PRO A 6 69.05 0.25 2.19
C PRO A 6 67.62 -0.24 1.83
N GLN A 7 67.61 -1.41 1.17
CA GLN A 7 66.78 -2.63 1.32
C GLN A 7 65.24 -2.60 1.51
N GLN A 8 64.55 -3.21 0.53
CA GLN A 8 63.20 -3.80 0.59
C GLN A 8 63.19 -5.18 1.27
N PRO A 9 61.99 -5.68 1.64
CA PRO A 9 61.63 -7.05 1.25
C PRO A 9 60.24 -7.21 0.60
N LYS A 10 60.28 -7.85 -0.58
CA LYS A 10 59.39 -8.82 -1.24
C LYS A 10 57.89 -8.92 -0.90
N THR A 11 57.13 -8.88 -1.99
CA THR A 11 55.75 -9.32 -2.27
C THR A 11 55.45 -10.79 -1.93
N ILE A 12 54.24 -11.06 -1.41
CA ILE A 12 53.54 -12.35 -1.48
C ILE A 12 52.05 -12.08 -1.78
N GLU A 13 51.52 -12.92 -2.66
CA GLU A 13 50.20 -12.92 -3.31
C GLU A 13 49.02 -13.27 -2.38
N ASN A 14 47.83 -13.04 -2.96
CA ASN A 14 46.47 -13.33 -2.51
C ASN A 14 46.28 -14.70 -1.84
N ASP A 15 45.38 -14.76 -0.84
CA ASP A 15 44.56 -15.95 -0.60
C ASP A 15 43.19 -15.58 -0.01
N GLU A 16 42.17 -16.15 -0.63
CA GLU A 16 40.74 -16.11 -0.29
C GLU A 16 40.48 -16.91 1.00
N ILE A 17 39.70 -16.36 1.93
CA ILE A 17 39.26 -17.10 3.13
C ILE A 17 37.89 -17.74 2.85
N SER A 18 37.94 -19.04 2.58
CA SER A 18 36.83 -19.98 2.52
C SER A 18 36.24 -20.26 3.91
N LEU A 19 34.91 -20.19 4.02
CA LEU A 19 34.11 -20.64 5.16
C LEU A 19 34.08 -22.17 5.23
N GLU A 20 34.83 -22.76 6.16
CA GLU A 20 34.72 -24.19 6.50
C GLU A 20 33.65 -24.44 7.57
N MET A 21 32.75 -25.37 7.24
CA MET A 21 31.81 -26.00 8.16
C MET A 21 32.55 -26.92 9.14
N LEU A 22 32.37 -26.71 10.45
CA LEU A 22 32.85 -27.63 11.47
C LEU A 22 31.75 -28.64 11.85
N SER A 23 31.89 -29.84 11.31
CA SER A 23 31.27 -31.08 11.79
C SER A 23 31.98 -31.57 13.06
N ILE A 24 31.28 -31.63 14.19
CA ILE A 24 31.79 -32.27 15.42
C ILE A 24 31.37 -33.74 15.39
N SER A 25 32.37 -34.61 15.39
CA SER A 25 32.27 -36.06 15.39
C SER A 25 32.13 -36.62 16.80
N ASP A 26 31.36 -37.71 16.86
CA ASP A 26 31.15 -38.58 18.02
C ASP A 26 32.47 -39.14 18.57
N SER A 27 32.58 -39.14 19.91
CA SER A 27 33.46 -40.09 20.61
C SER A 27 32.67 -40.79 21.71
N THR A 28 32.45 -42.07 21.46
CA THR A 28 31.93 -43.05 22.40
C THR A 28 33.03 -43.46 23.37
N ASN A 29 32.75 -43.41 24.68
CA ASN A 29 33.37 -44.35 25.60
C ASN A 29 32.46 -44.66 26.79
N ASN A 30 32.42 -45.96 27.09
CA ASN A 30 31.39 -46.66 27.83
C ASN A 30 31.70 -46.77 29.35
N ASN A 31 30.62 -46.90 30.12
CA ASN A 31 30.49 -47.56 31.44
C ASN A 31 31.07 -46.89 32.71
N ASN A 32 30.17 -46.42 33.58
CA ASN A 32 29.89 -47.14 34.84
C ASN A 32 28.57 -46.73 35.51
N ASN A 33 27.96 -47.74 36.14
CA ASN A 33 26.61 -47.86 36.67
C ASN A 33 26.27 -47.03 37.92
N ASN A 34 24.95 -46.82 38.08
CA ASN A 34 24.17 -46.74 39.31
C ASN A 34 24.47 -45.63 40.33
N ASN A 35 23.63 -44.59 40.35
CA ASN A 35 22.81 -44.27 41.53
C ASN A 35 21.75 -43.22 41.22
N ILE A 36 20.49 -43.64 41.30
CA ILE A 36 19.31 -42.80 41.43
C ILE A 36 19.35 -42.21 42.84
N ASN A 37 19.47 -40.88 42.98
CA ASN A 37 18.73 -40.08 43.97
C ASN A 37 19.03 -38.58 43.84
N THR A 38 17.94 -37.82 43.67
CA THR A 38 17.72 -36.47 44.22
C THR A 38 18.79 -35.40 43.98
N HIS A 39 18.92 -34.92 42.75
CA HIS A 39 19.35 -33.54 42.46
C HIS A 39 18.86 -33.12 41.07
N ASN A 40 17.62 -32.62 40.96
CA ASN A 40 17.15 -32.08 39.68
C ASN A 40 16.10 -30.96 39.82
N SER A 41 16.39 -29.95 40.63
CA SER A 41 15.63 -28.68 40.63
C SER A 41 16.38 -27.51 39.95
N ASN A 42 17.66 -27.68 39.59
CA ASN A 42 18.48 -26.60 39.02
C ASN A 42 18.72 -26.68 37.50
N ILE A 43 18.32 -27.78 36.84
CA ILE A 43 18.43 -27.91 35.37
C ILE A 43 17.19 -27.30 34.66
N GLY A 44 16.07 -27.15 35.36
CA GLY A 44 14.78 -26.74 34.78
C GLY A 44 14.64 -25.28 34.33
N HIS A 45 15.55 -24.37 34.68
CA HIS A 45 15.43 -22.93 34.37
C HIS A 45 16.47 -22.38 33.38
N LYS A 46 17.54 -23.14 33.05
CA LYS A 46 18.61 -22.66 32.15
C LYS A 46 18.12 -22.34 30.73
N TRP A 47 17.13 -23.08 30.23
CA TRP A 47 16.60 -22.87 28.89
C TRP A 47 15.91 -21.50 28.75
N PHE A 48 15.23 -21.01 29.79
CA PHE A 48 14.54 -19.72 29.75
C PHE A 48 15.53 -18.55 29.86
N ASP A 49 16.59 -18.72 30.66
CA ASP A 49 17.68 -17.76 30.73
C ASP A 49 18.37 -17.56 29.36
N ASN A 50 18.52 -18.63 28.56
CA ASN A 50 19.03 -18.53 27.17
C ASN A 50 18.10 -17.71 26.26
N ILE A 51 16.77 -17.78 26.45
CA ILE A 51 15.81 -16.97 25.69
C ILE A 51 15.94 -15.50 26.08
N ILE A 52 16.08 -15.22 27.38
CA ILE A 52 16.30 -13.86 27.89
C ILE A 52 17.60 -13.29 27.32
N GLU A 53 18.67 -14.07 27.27
CA GLU A 53 19.96 -13.66 26.70
C GLU A 53 19.84 -13.39 25.19
N TYR A 54 19.27 -14.33 24.43
CA TYR A 54 19.02 -14.14 23.00
C TYR A 54 18.17 -12.90 22.70
N GLN A 55 17.11 -12.67 23.48
CA GLN A 55 16.28 -11.48 23.35
C GLN A 55 17.11 -10.22 23.60
N LYS A 56 17.90 -10.17 24.67
CA LYS A 56 18.74 -9.01 25.03
C LYS A 56 19.77 -8.68 23.94
N GLU A 57 20.44 -9.70 23.40
CA GLU A 57 21.39 -9.55 22.29
C GLU A 57 20.70 -8.86 21.10
N ASN A 58 19.57 -9.41 20.65
CA ASN A 58 18.83 -8.85 19.51
C ASN A 58 18.24 -7.47 19.80
N LEU A 59 17.75 -7.21 21.02
CA LEU A 59 17.22 -5.91 21.42
C LEU A 59 18.29 -4.80 21.34
N SER A 60 19.55 -5.15 21.63
CA SER A 60 20.67 -4.21 21.52
C SER A 60 20.95 -3.84 20.05
N HIS A 61 20.88 -4.81 19.13
CA HIS A 61 21.05 -4.61 17.69
C HIS A 61 19.91 -3.81 17.04
N GLN A 62 18.67 -3.96 17.52
CA GLN A 62 17.50 -3.25 16.98
C GLN A 62 17.51 -1.73 17.25
N SER A 63 18.35 -1.23 18.17
CA SER A 63 18.57 0.20 18.39
C SER A 63 18.98 0.94 17.10
N ASN A 64 19.59 0.24 16.15
CA ASN A 64 20.04 0.75 14.85
C ASN A 64 18.92 0.79 13.78
N ASN A 65 17.73 0.22 14.01
CA ASN A 65 16.65 0.17 13.00
C ASN A 65 15.73 1.40 12.98
N ILE A 66 15.67 2.17 14.08
CA ILE A 66 15.10 3.53 14.05
C ILE A 66 15.93 4.42 13.10
N ASP A 67 17.21 4.13 12.93
CA ASP A 67 18.04 4.76 11.92
C ASP A 67 17.63 4.33 10.51
N GLN A 68 17.00 3.18 10.25
CA GLN A 68 16.63 2.80 8.88
C GLN A 68 15.62 3.75 8.22
N GLN A 69 14.54 4.15 8.92
CA GLN A 69 13.59 5.15 8.38
C GLN A 69 14.30 6.49 8.16
N ARG A 70 15.15 6.90 9.10
CA ARG A 70 15.88 8.17 9.04
C ARG A 70 16.94 8.19 7.93
N LEU A 71 17.76 7.14 7.86
CA LEU A 71 18.78 6.88 6.85
C LEU A 71 18.14 6.80 5.48
N PHE A 72 16.97 6.16 5.34
CA PHE A 72 16.27 6.13 4.08
C PHE A 72 15.75 7.51 3.69
N THR A 73 15.06 8.22 4.58
CA THR A 73 14.59 9.59 4.28
C THR A 73 15.75 10.50 3.90
N GLN A 74 16.90 10.37 4.57
CA GLN A 74 18.14 11.07 4.23
C GLN A 74 18.72 10.61 2.88
N GLN A 75 18.95 9.32 2.65
CA GLN A 75 19.48 8.77 1.40
C GLN A 75 18.57 9.09 0.20
N TYR A 76 17.26 9.02 0.39
CA TYR A 76 16.28 9.40 -0.63
C TYR A 76 16.37 10.89 -0.94
N SER A 77 16.64 11.75 0.05
CA SER A 77 16.87 13.19 -0.19
C SER A 77 18.27 13.54 -0.70
N GLU A 78 19.30 12.75 -0.35
CA GLU A 78 20.72 13.11 -0.50
C GLU A 78 21.45 12.37 -1.63
N LYS A 79 20.93 11.26 -2.17
CA LYS A 79 21.56 10.58 -3.31
C LYS A 79 21.53 11.49 -4.55
N ARG A 80 22.72 11.94 -4.95
CA ARG A 80 22.92 12.87 -6.05
C ARG A 80 23.01 12.19 -7.41
N SER A 81 23.52 10.95 -7.52
CA SER A 81 23.57 10.26 -8.80
C SER A 81 23.59 8.72 -8.71
N PHE A 82 23.22 8.04 -9.82
CA PHE A 82 23.12 6.57 -9.92
C PHE A 82 23.22 6.06 -11.38
N TYR A 83 23.53 4.76 -11.56
CA TYR A 83 23.63 4.05 -12.86
C TYR A 83 22.53 2.99 -13.02
N LEU A 84 22.29 2.56 -14.27
CA LEU A 84 21.33 1.49 -14.61
C LEU A 84 21.92 0.08 -14.58
N ASN A 85 23.18 -0.08 -15.00
CA ASN A 85 23.83 -1.38 -15.14
C ASN A 85 24.99 -1.52 -14.14
N GLU A 86 25.05 -2.66 -13.47
CA GLU A 86 26.22 -3.11 -12.70
C GLU A 86 27.31 -3.56 -13.67
N ASP A 87 28.07 -2.63 -14.25
CA ASP A 87 29.35 -3.01 -14.82
C ASP A 87 30.32 -3.32 -13.67
N ASN A 88 30.52 -4.63 -13.45
CA ASN A 88 31.37 -5.27 -12.41
C ASN A 88 32.86 -4.85 -12.40
N ASN A 89 33.26 -3.80 -13.11
CA ASN A 89 34.67 -3.42 -13.32
C ASN A 89 35.10 -2.09 -12.68
N SER A 90 34.28 -1.49 -11.80
CA SER A 90 34.75 -0.37 -10.97
C SER A 90 34.67 -0.71 -9.48
N HIS A 91 35.76 -0.46 -8.74
CA HIS A 91 35.87 -0.66 -7.28
C HIS A 91 35.01 0.32 -6.45
N THR A 92 33.94 0.85 -7.04
CA THR A 92 32.93 1.67 -6.36
C THR A 92 31.64 0.88 -6.32
N THR A 93 31.13 0.60 -5.11
CA THR A 93 29.84 -0.09 -4.91
C THR A 93 28.75 0.57 -5.78
N PRO A 94 28.11 -0.16 -6.73
CA PRO A 94 27.08 0.42 -7.56
C PRO A 94 25.90 0.87 -6.70
N THR A 95 25.55 2.16 -6.75
CA THR A 95 24.41 2.70 -6.02
C THR A 95 23.15 2.58 -6.88
N THR A 96 22.25 1.66 -6.52
CA THR A 96 20.91 1.56 -7.12
C THR A 96 20.01 2.73 -6.70
N ASP A 97 19.06 3.10 -7.57
CA ASP A 97 18.08 4.17 -7.30
C ASP A 97 17.27 3.87 -6.02
N PRO A 98 17.17 4.82 -5.07
CA PRO A 98 16.38 4.66 -3.88
C PRO A 98 14.89 4.38 -4.11
N THR A 99 14.31 4.69 -5.28
CA THR A 99 12.92 4.30 -5.61
C THR A 99 12.78 2.83 -6.04
N VAL A 100 13.90 2.16 -6.36
CA VAL A 100 14.00 0.76 -6.81
C VAL A 100 14.54 -0.15 -5.69
N LEU A 101 14.82 0.38 -4.50
CA LEU A 101 15.34 -0.39 -3.36
C LEU A 101 14.36 -1.50 -2.93
N LYS A 102 14.58 -2.71 -3.43
CA LYS A 102 13.86 -3.93 -3.03
C LYS A 102 14.08 -4.31 -1.56
N ASP A 103 15.09 -3.72 -0.90
CA ASP A 103 15.52 -4.09 0.44
C ASP A 103 15.00 -3.18 1.57
N PHE A 104 14.20 -2.15 1.28
CA PHE A 104 13.73 -1.18 2.30
C PHE A 104 12.32 -1.41 2.88
N ASN A 105 12.22 -1.57 4.21
CA ASN A 105 10.99 -1.93 4.94
C ASN A 105 9.93 -0.82 5.01
N GLN A 106 9.05 -0.75 4.00
CA GLN A 106 7.94 0.22 3.96
C GLN A 106 6.70 -0.19 4.77
N ASN A 107 6.73 -1.30 5.51
CA ASN A 107 5.49 -1.84 6.08
C ASN A 107 4.85 -0.90 7.12
N VAL A 108 5.64 -0.16 7.91
CA VAL A 108 5.13 0.82 8.88
C VAL A 108 6.08 2.00 9.04
N PHE A 109 5.62 3.20 8.65
CA PHE A 109 6.29 4.48 8.94
C PHE A 109 5.53 5.25 10.02
N SER A 110 6.26 5.92 10.92
CA SER A 110 5.66 6.81 11.93
C SER A 110 5.90 8.28 11.59
N SER A 111 4.95 9.15 11.98
CA SER A 111 5.08 10.61 11.87
C SER A 111 6.20 11.19 12.74
N SER A 112 6.69 10.44 13.73
CA SER A 112 7.72 10.90 14.67
C SER A 112 8.49 9.74 15.29
N LEU A 113 9.77 9.95 15.60
CA LEU A 113 10.59 8.95 16.30
C LEU A 113 10.38 8.95 17.82
N THR A 114 9.71 9.97 18.36
CA THR A 114 9.35 10.05 19.78
C THR A 114 7.91 10.53 19.96
N ILE A 115 7.26 10.13 21.06
CA ILE A 115 5.94 10.64 21.45
C ILE A 115 6.12 11.58 22.64
N TYR A 116 5.51 12.76 22.56
CA TYR A 116 5.48 13.67 23.70
C TYR A 116 4.54 13.15 24.79
N ASN A 117 5.03 13.07 26.03
CA ASN A 117 4.31 12.38 27.10
C ASN A 117 3.19 13.19 27.77
N ARG A 118 3.05 14.50 27.46
CA ARG A 118 1.95 15.33 27.98
C ARG A 118 0.82 15.41 26.97
N HIS A 119 -0.30 14.75 27.26
CA HIS A 119 -1.36 14.53 26.27
C HIS A 119 -2.00 15.82 25.78
N GLN A 120 -2.23 16.80 26.67
CA GLN A 120 -2.92 18.04 26.31
C GLN A 120 -2.13 18.83 25.27
N GLN A 121 -0.83 19.05 25.49
CA GLN A 121 0.02 19.77 24.53
C GLN A 121 0.34 18.91 23.29
N PHE A 122 0.46 17.59 23.42
CA PHE A 122 0.62 16.69 22.27
C PHE A 122 -0.59 16.78 21.32
N ASN A 123 -1.82 16.65 21.85
CA ASN A 123 -3.04 16.69 21.07
C ASN A 123 -3.36 18.10 20.51
N ASN A 124 -2.98 19.15 21.24
CA ASN A 124 -3.20 20.55 20.81
C ASN A 124 -2.16 21.05 19.79
N SER A 125 -1.14 20.25 19.46
CA SER A 125 -0.11 20.63 18.48
C SER A 125 -0.61 20.66 17.02
N SER A 126 -1.85 20.20 16.76
CA SER A 126 -2.43 20.04 15.41
C SER A 126 -1.61 19.17 14.44
N ILE A 127 -0.46 18.63 14.87
CA ILE A 127 0.37 17.74 14.08
C ILE A 127 -0.42 16.45 13.84
N PRO A 128 -0.49 15.95 12.59
CA PRO A 128 -1.09 14.65 12.31
C PRO A 128 -0.19 13.53 12.86
N ASN A 129 -0.52 13.06 14.06
CA ASN A 129 0.15 11.94 14.72
C ASN A 129 -0.40 10.62 14.19
N GLY A 130 0.47 9.77 13.64
CA GLY A 130 0.00 8.56 13.01
C GLY A 130 1.07 7.68 12.38
N PHE A 131 0.57 6.70 11.64
CA PHE A 131 1.34 5.71 10.90
C PHE A 131 0.87 5.62 9.46
N MET A 132 1.79 5.31 8.56
CA MET A 132 1.48 4.75 7.24
C MET A 132 1.79 3.25 7.29
N VAL A 133 0.80 2.41 7.01
CA VAL A 133 0.90 0.95 7.12
C VAL A 133 0.61 0.30 5.77
N SER A 134 1.62 -0.37 5.20
CA SER A 134 1.53 -1.15 3.96
C SER A 134 1.67 -2.64 4.27
N PRO A 135 0.55 -3.36 4.50
CA PRO A 135 0.59 -4.71 5.07
C PRO A 135 1.21 -5.76 4.13
N PHE A 136 1.15 -5.54 2.82
CA PHE A 136 1.55 -6.50 1.80
C PHE A 136 2.86 -6.16 1.09
N TYR A 137 3.46 -5.00 1.38
CA TYR A 137 4.59 -4.49 0.59
C TYR A 137 5.75 -5.49 0.54
N TYR A 138 6.08 -6.09 1.68
CA TYR A 138 7.06 -7.17 1.74
C TYR A 138 6.49 -8.53 1.38
N PRO A 139 7.22 -9.33 0.57
CA PRO A 139 6.88 -10.74 0.41
C PRO A 139 6.91 -11.46 1.76
N ILE A 140 6.16 -12.55 1.89
CA ILE A 140 6.15 -13.36 3.10
C ILE A 140 7.54 -13.98 3.28
N ILE A 141 8.18 -13.69 4.41
CA ILE A 141 9.62 -13.93 4.62
C ILE A 141 9.88 -15.36 5.12
N THR A 142 8.89 -16.03 5.73
CA THR A 142 9.10 -17.33 6.35
C THR A 142 8.83 -18.48 5.36
N PRO A 143 9.82 -19.32 5.01
CA PRO A 143 9.56 -20.51 4.19
C PRO A 143 8.83 -21.61 4.98
N THR A 144 8.97 -21.64 6.31
CA THR A 144 8.50 -22.75 7.16
C THR A 144 7.17 -22.45 7.87
N SER A 145 6.22 -23.37 7.77
CA SER A 145 5.03 -23.42 8.64
C SER A 145 5.43 -23.68 10.10
N TYR A 146 5.00 -22.85 11.03
CA TYR A 146 5.19 -23.12 12.45
C TYR A 146 4.05 -24.02 12.93
N GLN A 147 4.40 -25.18 13.50
CA GLN A 147 3.43 -26.08 14.12
C GLN A 147 2.88 -25.49 15.44
N TYR A 148 3.64 -24.59 16.07
CA TYR A 148 3.33 -23.95 17.35
C TYR A 148 3.13 -22.44 17.17
N SER A 149 1.97 -21.91 17.56
CA SER A 149 1.68 -20.47 17.48
C SER A 149 2.32 -19.71 18.65
N PRO A 150 2.91 -18.51 18.43
CA PRO A 150 3.48 -17.72 19.51
C PRO A 150 2.44 -17.37 20.59
N PRO A 151 2.85 -17.32 21.87
CA PRO A 151 2.00 -16.91 22.99
C PRO A 151 1.31 -15.57 22.74
N ARG A 152 0.07 -15.45 23.23
CA ARG A 152 -0.71 -14.21 23.23
C ARG A 152 -0.97 -13.73 24.65
N CYS A 153 -1.10 -12.42 24.81
CA CYS A 153 -1.42 -11.83 26.10
C CYS A 153 -2.84 -12.20 26.53
N LYS A 154 -3.02 -12.65 27.78
CA LYS A 154 -4.34 -13.03 28.32
C LYS A 154 -5.29 -11.84 28.49
N SER A 155 -4.76 -10.62 28.59
CA SER A 155 -5.56 -9.40 28.78
C SER A 155 -5.92 -8.74 27.44
N CYS A 156 -4.95 -8.41 26.60
CA CYS A 156 -5.22 -7.68 25.35
C CYS A 156 -5.12 -8.51 24.07
N ASN A 157 -4.82 -9.82 24.17
CA ASN A 157 -4.70 -10.76 23.05
C ASN A 157 -3.59 -10.43 22.02
N SER A 158 -2.72 -9.43 22.27
CA SER A 158 -1.56 -9.14 21.42
C SER A 158 -0.57 -10.31 21.43
N PHE A 159 0.14 -10.51 20.34
CA PHE A 159 1.22 -11.49 20.28
C PHE A 159 2.42 -11.05 21.12
N ILE A 160 3.09 -12.02 21.73
CA ILE A 160 4.42 -11.82 22.29
C ILE A 160 5.39 -11.34 21.19
N ASN A 161 6.30 -10.45 21.57
CA ASN A 161 7.23 -9.80 20.66
C ASN A 161 8.52 -9.44 21.40
N ILE A 162 9.55 -9.03 20.65
CA ILE A 162 10.86 -8.67 21.18
C ILE A 162 10.82 -7.61 22.29
N TYR A 163 9.78 -6.78 22.40
CA TYR A 163 9.69 -5.75 23.43
C TYR A 163 9.03 -6.19 24.75
N CYS A 164 8.52 -7.43 24.82
CA CYS A 164 7.97 -7.98 26.06
C CYS A 164 9.08 -8.21 27.10
N LYS A 165 8.84 -7.82 28.36
CA LYS A 165 9.82 -8.04 29.43
C LYS A 165 9.69 -9.47 29.95
N LEU A 166 10.75 -10.26 29.84
CA LEU A 166 10.84 -11.62 30.38
C LEU A 166 11.43 -11.57 31.80
N THR A 167 10.84 -12.32 32.75
CA THR A 167 11.29 -12.41 34.15
C THR A 167 11.38 -13.85 34.61
N SER A 168 12.60 -14.28 34.92
CA SER A 168 12.90 -15.61 35.47
C SER A 168 12.74 -15.62 36.98
N SER A 169 12.10 -16.67 37.52
CA SER A 169 11.86 -16.90 38.94
C SER A 169 13.16 -16.98 39.77
N SER A 170 14.27 -17.38 39.14
CA SER A 170 15.63 -17.44 39.72
C SER A 170 16.24 -16.07 40.04
N SER A 171 15.80 -15.00 39.37
CA SER A 171 16.40 -13.66 39.46
C SER A 171 15.88 -12.79 40.62
N SER A 172 14.92 -13.29 41.40
CA SER A 172 14.25 -12.51 42.46
C SER A 172 14.88 -12.59 43.86
N SER A 173 16.14 -13.06 43.98
CA SER A 173 16.82 -13.29 45.26
C SER A 173 17.94 -12.31 45.62
N SER A 174 17.85 -11.03 45.27
CA SER A 174 18.81 -10.03 45.78
C SER A 174 18.25 -8.60 45.80
N THR A 175 17.66 -8.20 46.93
CA THR A 175 17.88 -6.94 47.70
C THR A 175 16.65 -6.59 48.53
N SER A 176 16.60 -7.11 49.75
CA SER A 176 15.89 -6.44 50.86
C SER A 176 16.90 -6.20 51.97
N THR A 177 17.31 -4.95 52.11
CA THR A 177 18.04 -4.45 53.27
C THR A 177 17.19 -4.67 54.53
N SER A 178 17.77 -5.41 55.46
CA SER A 178 17.24 -5.73 56.78
C SER A 178 17.10 -4.48 57.65
N THR A 179 15.91 -4.24 58.17
CA THR A 179 15.72 -3.59 59.48
C THR A 179 15.06 -4.58 60.42
N ASN A 180 15.74 -4.82 61.55
CA ASN A 180 15.34 -5.74 62.61
C ASN A 180 14.11 -5.24 63.36
N SER A 181 13.13 -6.13 63.60
CA SER A 181 12.44 -6.22 64.89
C SER A 181 11.68 -7.54 65.08
N THR A 182 12.14 -8.27 66.09
CA THR A 182 11.44 -9.11 67.07
C THR A 182 10.35 -10.11 66.66
N ALA A 183 10.60 -11.34 67.10
CA ALA A 183 9.81 -12.55 67.01
C ALA A 183 8.39 -12.49 67.59
N SER A 184 7.46 -13.14 66.90
CA SER A 184 6.39 -13.90 67.52
C SER A 184 6.03 -15.10 66.64
N THR A 185 6.22 -16.29 67.19
CA THR A 185 5.88 -17.59 66.64
C THR A 185 4.40 -17.73 66.35
N ASN A 186 4.05 -18.02 65.09
CA ASN A 186 2.86 -18.80 64.75
C ASN A 186 3.14 -19.66 63.52
N LYS A 187 3.16 -20.98 63.73
CA LYS A 187 3.17 -22.00 62.68
C LYS A 187 1.80 -22.03 62.03
N GLN A 188 1.65 -21.41 60.87
CA GLN A 188 0.62 -21.75 59.90
C GLN A 188 1.29 -22.04 58.55
N THR A 189 0.95 -23.21 58.03
CA THR A 189 1.27 -23.79 56.73
C THR A 189 1.51 -22.75 55.62
N GLN A 190 2.78 -22.45 55.36
CA GLN A 190 3.20 -21.82 54.10
C GLN A 190 3.12 -22.89 53.01
N GLN A 191 2.06 -22.85 52.20
CA GLN A 191 2.18 -23.34 50.83
C GLN A 191 3.25 -22.47 50.16
N GLN A 192 4.42 -23.04 49.92
CA GLN A 192 5.43 -22.44 49.04
C GLN A 192 4.80 -22.32 47.65
N THR A 193 4.27 -21.13 47.32
CA THR A 193 3.92 -20.78 45.96
C THR A 193 5.21 -20.78 45.14
N ILE A 194 5.42 -21.85 44.37
CA ILE A 194 6.48 -21.93 43.37
C ILE A 194 6.28 -20.72 42.44
N LYS A 195 7.15 -19.71 42.53
CA LYS A 195 7.13 -18.56 41.62
C LYS A 195 7.40 -19.10 40.22
N LYS A 196 6.42 -18.99 39.33
CA LYS A 196 6.54 -19.40 37.92
C LYS A 196 7.22 -18.29 37.13
N ASP A 197 7.93 -18.66 36.07
CA ASP A 197 8.48 -17.70 35.12
C ASP A 197 7.32 -16.92 34.44
N GLN A 198 7.57 -15.65 34.13
CA GLN A 198 6.53 -14.71 33.68
C GLN A 198 7.04 -13.80 32.56
N TRP A 199 6.12 -13.28 31.75
CA TRP A 199 6.40 -12.22 30.79
C TRP A 199 5.38 -11.09 30.86
N LYS A 200 5.86 -9.85 30.80
CA LYS A 200 5.04 -8.64 30.80
C LYS A 200 4.77 -8.18 29.37
N CYS A 201 3.49 -8.02 29.03
CA CYS A 201 3.06 -7.56 27.71
C CYS A 201 3.62 -6.15 27.42
N SER A 202 4.10 -5.92 26.19
CA SER A 202 4.64 -4.62 25.77
C SER A 202 3.54 -3.61 25.41
N ILE A 203 2.31 -4.07 25.17
CA ILE A 203 1.15 -3.24 24.80
C ILE A 203 0.35 -2.82 26.03
N CYS A 204 -0.20 -3.78 26.78
CA CYS A 204 -1.07 -3.50 27.94
C CYS A 204 -0.39 -3.68 29.30
N HIS A 205 0.89 -4.07 29.33
CA HIS A 205 1.64 -4.28 30.58
C HIS A 205 1.11 -5.36 31.53
N PHE A 206 0.13 -6.17 31.11
CA PHE A 206 -0.33 -7.33 31.88
C PHE A 206 0.76 -8.39 32.01
N GLU A 207 0.86 -9.00 33.19
CA GLU A 207 1.81 -10.07 33.50
C GLU A 207 1.20 -11.43 33.16
N ASN A 208 1.85 -12.15 32.25
CA ASN A 208 1.42 -13.45 31.78
C ASN A 208 2.32 -14.53 32.36
N ILE A 209 1.72 -15.61 32.84
CA ILE A 209 2.46 -16.80 33.31
C ILE A 209 2.99 -17.55 32.08
N ILE A 210 4.26 -17.94 32.13
CA ILE A 210 4.85 -18.84 31.14
C ILE A 210 4.36 -20.25 31.46
N ASP A 211 3.77 -20.89 30.46
CA ASP A 211 3.33 -22.28 30.60
C ASP A 211 4.53 -23.23 30.71
N ASP A 212 4.29 -24.44 31.19
CA ASP A 212 5.31 -25.48 31.32
C ASP A 212 5.69 -26.11 29.96
N GLY A 213 5.47 -25.39 28.86
CA GLY A 213 5.66 -25.89 27.50
C GLY A 213 4.56 -26.83 27.02
N LYS A 214 3.43 -26.97 27.71
CA LYS A 214 2.32 -27.84 27.26
C LYS A 214 1.22 -27.14 26.49
N SER A 215 1.22 -25.80 26.44
CA SER A 215 0.22 -25.05 25.67
C SER A 215 0.45 -25.18 24.17
N GLY A 216 -0.58 -25.56 23.41
CA GLY A 216 -0.51 -25.70 21.96
C GLY A 216 -0.04 -27.07 21.46
N VAL A 217 0.13 -28.03 22.36
CA VAL A 217 0.52 -29.41 22.06
C VAL A 217 -0.72 -30.25 21.68
N ARG A 218 -0.69 -30.95 20.55
CA ARG A 218 -1.88 -31.60 19.94
C ARG A 218 -1.95 -33.13 20.13
N ASN A 219 -0.88 -33.81 20.55
CA ASN A 219 -0.90 -35.26 20.77
C ASN A 219 -0.25 -35.67 22.11
N ILE A 220 -0.54 -36.88 22.57
CA ILE A 220 -0.08 -37.41 23.87
C ILE A 220 1.45 -37.63 23.92
N LEU A 221 2.10 -37.89 22.78
CA LEU A 221 3.56 -38.07 22.68
C LEU A 221 4.33 -36.75 22.87
N ASP A 222 3.80 -35.66 22.34
CA ASP A 222 4.37 -34.32 22.44
C ASP A 222 4.22 -33.76 23.88
N VAL A 223 3.17 -34.20 24.61
CA VAL A 223 2.98 -33.92 26.04
C VAL A 223 4.00 -34.67 26.90
N VAL A 224 4.40 -35.88 26.48
CA VAL A 224 5.40 -36.72 27.16
C VAL A 224 6.83 -36.24 26.88
N THR A 225 7.07 -35.53 25.77
CA THR A 225 8.40 -34.98 25.40
C THR A 225 8.63 -33.51 25.78
N GLY A 226 7.59 -32.76 26.18
CA GLY A 226 7.75 -31.43 26.80
C GLY A 226 8.16 -30.30 25.83
N LEU A 227 7.65 -30.31 24.60
CA LEU A 227 8.10 -29.42 23.50
C LEU A 227 7.10 -28.30 23.18
N GLY A 228 6.88 -27.37 24.11
CA GLY A 228 6.09 -26.15 23.84
C GLY A 228 6.85 -25.11 23.03
N TRP A 229 6.19 -24.05 22.59
CA TRP A 229 6.81 -22.96 21.81
C TRP A 229 8.10 -22.43 22.47
N TRP A 230 8.07 -22.29 23.80
CA TRP A 230 9.18 -21.83 24.63
C TRP A 230 10.39 -22.78 24.67
N ASN A 231 10.20 -24.09 24.45
CA ASN A 231 11.27 -25.09 24.50
C ASN A 231 11.78 -25.49 23.10
N THR A 232 11.52 -24.65 22.09
CA THR A 232 11.95 -24.85 20.70
C THR A 232 12.67 -23.60 20.19
N ASP A 233 13.48 -23.72 19.14
CA ASP A 233 14.11 -22.57 18.48
C ASP A 233 13.13 -21.59 17.81
N HIS A 234 11.81 -21.86 17.86
CA HIS A 234 10.78 -20.97 17.31
C HIS A 234 10.70 -19.61 18.01
N TYR A 235 11.16 -19.47 19.25
CA TYR A 235 11.24 -18.14 19.88
C TYR A 235 12.22 -17.22 19.13
N LYS A 236 13.23 -17.78 18.45
CA LYS A 236 14.25 -17.00 17.73
C LYS A 236 13.65 -16.19 16.59
N SER A 237 12.59 -16.69 15.94
CA SER A 237 11.90 -15.95 14.87
C SER A 237 11.09 -14.76 15.38
N VAL A 238 10.57 -14.83 16.61
CA VAL A 238 9.82 -13.73 17.25
C VAL A 238 10.73 -12.71 17.93
N PHE A 239 11.85 -13.15 18.49
CA PHE A 239 12.77 -12.29 19.23
C PHE A 239 13.99 -11.81 18.43
N SER A 240 14.09 -12.15 17.14
CA SER A 240 15.13 -11.60 16.25
C SER A 240 14.79 -10.21 15.71
N ASN A 241 13.50 -9.96 15.41
CA ASN A 241 13.08 -8.77 14.67
C ASN A 241 11.75 -8.18 15.17
N GLU A 242 11.49 -6.93 14.78
CA GLU A 242 10.20 -6.25 15.01
C GLU A 242 9.02 -6.91 14.28
N SER A 243 9.31 -7.65 13.20
CA SER A 243 8.31 -8.31 12.36
C SER A 243 8.59 -9.80 12.20
N PHE A 244 7.54 -10.60 12.22
CA PHE A 244 7.60 -12.03 11.95
C PHE A 244 6.28 -12.53 11.32
N ASP A 245 6.38 -13.60 10.51
CA ASP A 245 5.22 -14.20 9.82
C ASP A 245 4.92 -15.59 10.42
N ILE A 246 3.69 -15.80 10.89
CA ILE A 246 3.21 -17.10 11.39
C ILE A 246 2.46 -17.82 10.29
N LYS A 247 3.00 -18.93 9.78
CA LYS A 247 2.34 -19.82 8.81
C LYS A 247 1.68 -20.99 9.53
N LYS A 248 0.35 -21.14 9.43
CA LYS A 248 -0.38 -22.31 9.97
C LYS A 248 -0.50 -23.41 8.91
N LYS A 249 -0.15 -24.66 9.25
CA LYS A 249 -0.39 -25.82 8.37
C LYS A 249 -1.89 -26.00 8.10
N LYS A 250 -2.22 -26.47 6.88
CA LYS A 250 -3.55 -26.97 6.54
C LYS A 250 -3.89 -28.11 7.51
N SER A 251 -5.00 -28.02 8.23
CA SER A 251 -5.47 -29.17 9.02
C SER A 251 -5.93 -30.23 8.05
N ASP A 252 -5.34 -31.43 8.08
CA ASP A 252 -5.91 -32.57 7.40
C ASP A 252 -7.34 -32.79 7.92
N PRO A 253 -8.32 -33.07 7.05
CA PRO A 253 -9.65 -33.43 7.49
C PRO A 253 -9.50 -34.70 8.32
N VAL A 254 -9.96 -34.64 9.56
CA VAL A 254 -10.08 -35.81 10.41
C VAL A 254 -11.05 -36.76 9.71
N ASP A 255 -10.51 -37.80 9.07
CA ASP A 255 -11.30 -38.93 8.60
C ASP A 255 -11.97 -39.58 9.81
N ASN A 256 -13.22 -39.20 10.06
CA ASN A 256 -14.13 -39.95 10.92
C ASN A 256 -14.60 -41.24 10.22
N SER A 257 -13.68 -42.00 9.63
CA SER A 257 -13.93 -43.38 9.23
C SER A 257 -13.44 -44.28 10.35
N THR A 258 -14.37 -44.63 11.24
CA THR A 258 -14.23 -45.81 12.10
C THR A 258 -13.85 -47.01 11.25
N SER A 259 -12.65 -47.53 11.50
CA SER A 259 -12.07 -48.72 10.88
C SER A 259 -12.92 -49.96 11.16
N PHE A 260 -13.48 -50.56 10.11
CA PHE A 260 -13.74 -52.00 10.07
C PHE A 260 -12.57 -52.68 9.35
N HIS A 261 -11.89 -53.58 10.07
CA HIS A 261 -10.81 -54.41 9.57
C HIS A 261 -11.21 -55.25 8.36
N GLN A 262 -10.36 -55.28 7.33
CA GLN A 262 -10.03 -56.53 6.66
C GLN A 262 -8.61 -56.48 6.11
N GLN A 263 -7.76 -57.36 6.67
CA GLN A 263 -6.40 -57.65 6.24
C GLN A 263 -6.45 -58.34 4.86
N GLN A 264 -5.64 -57.89 3.90
CA GLN A 264 -5.02 -58.80 2.93
C GLN A 264 -3.58 -58.38 2.59
N HIS A 265 -2.72 -59.38 2.72
CA HIS A 265 -1.30 -59.47 2.38
C HIS A 265 -0.97 -59.12 0.93
N LEU A 266 0.24 -58.58 0.69
CA LEU A 266 1.19 -58.88 -0.40
C LEU A 266 2.40 -57.91 -0.28
N THR A 267 3.47 -58.27 0.44
CA THR A 267 4.78 -58.77 -0.07
C THR A 267 5.37 -58.03 -1.28
N GLY A 268 6.55 -57.41 -1.12
CA GLY A 268 7.52 -57.26 -2.22
C GLY A 268 8.40 -56.01 -2.24
N MET A 269 9.62 -56.13 -1.70
CA MET A 269 10.90 -55.60 -2.24
C MET A 269 11.22 -54.08 -2.24
N SER A 270 12.07 -53.68 -1.27
CA SER A 270 13.41 -53.06 -1.41
C SER A 270 13.71 -52.20 -2.66
N ILE A 271 14.01 -50.90 -2.47
CA ILE A 271 15.14 -50.20 -3.14
C ILE A 271 15.74 -49.13 -2.20
N ASP A 272 17.06 -49.07 -2.24
CA ASP A 272 18.06 -48.31 -1.49
C ASP A 272 17.90 -46.78 -1.38
N GLU A 273 18.43 -46.32 -0.25
CA GLU A 273 18.66 -44.96 0.18
C GLU A 273 20.10 -44.55 -0.16
N SER A 274 20.31 -43.84 -1.27
CA SER A 274 21.48 -42.96 -1.46
C SER A 274 21.31 -42.08 -2.70
N LEU A 275 21.37 -40.76 -2.51
CA LEU A 275 22.00 -39.73 -3.38
C LEU A 275 21.42 -38.33 -3.07
N LEU A 276 22.21 -37.52 -2.38
CA LEU A 276 22.20 -36.04 -2.44
C LEU A 276 23.43 -35.62 -3.29
N PRO A 277 23.63 -34.35 -3.66
CA PRO A 277 22.71 -33.28 -4.11
C PRO A 277 23.26 -32.57 -5.38
N THR A 278 22.46 -31.80 -6.14
CA THR A 278 23.01 -30.69 -6.96
C THR A 278 21.96 -29.67 -7.40
N THR A 279 22.37 -28.41 -7.36
CA THR A 279 21.79 -27.21 -7.98
C THR A 279 21.41 -27.40 -9.46
N ALA A 280 20.18 -27.04 -9.85
CA ALA A 280 19.87 -26.39 -11.14
C ALA A 280 18.35 -26.15 -11.32
N THR A 281 18.03 -24.96 -11.81
CA THR A 281 16.87 -24.60 -12.65
C THR A 281 15.46 -24.72 -12.08
N ALA A 282 14.91 -23.55 -11.76
CA ALA A 282 13.48 -23.28 -11.82
C ALA A 282 12.94 -23.70 -13.20
N THR A 283 12.20 -24.81 -13.24
CA THR A 283 11.33 -25.15 -14.36
C THR A 283 10.02 -25.70 -13.83
N ASN A 284 8.96 -25.18 -14.46
CA ASN A 284 7.55 -25.45 -14.26
C ASN A 284 7.22 -26.92 -13.94
N ASN A 285 6.51 -27.13 -12.84
CA ASN A 285 5.51 -28.19 -12.71
C ASN A 285 4.36 -27.70 -11.82
N ARG A 286 3.51 -26.86 -12.43
CA ARG A 286 2.27 -26.34 -11.84
C ARG A 286 1.10 -27.16 -12.39
N SER A 287 0.97 -28.42 -11.98
CA SER A 287 -0.20 -29.25 -12.27
C SER A 287 -0.16 -30.52 -11.44
N THR A 288 -1.34 -30.95 -10.97
CA THR A 288 -1.67 -32.21 -10.28
C THR A 288 -1.35 -32.36 -8.80
N TYR A 289 -1.94 -31.51 -7.93
CA TYR A 289 -2.39 -31.93 -6.59
C TYR A 289 -3.61 -31.11 -6.17
N LEU A 290 -4.75 -31.38 -6.81
CA LEU A 290 -6.07 -30.93 -6.36
C LEU A 290 -6.93 -32.18 -6.17
N SER A 291 -6.79 -32.84 -5.03
CA SER A 291 -7.76 -33.80 -4.50
C SER A 291 -7.43 -34.13 -3.05
N ALA A 292 -8.48 -34.24 -2.23
CA ALA A 292 -8.51 -34.71 -0.83
C ALA A 292 -8.45 -33.66 0.30
N THR A 293 -9.00 -32.47 0.09
CA THR A 293 -9.90 -31.81 1.06
C THR A 293 -11.05 -31.19 0.26
N GLY A 294 -12.24 -30.99 0.84
CA GLY A 294 -13.42 -30.41 0.16
C GLY A 294 -13.26 -28.92 -0.22
N ASP A 295 -12.17 -28.59 -0.90
CA ASP A 295 -11.80 -27.25 -1.35
C ASP A 295 -12.55 -26.95 -2.65
N LYS A 296 -13.51 -26.02 -2.58
CA LYS A 296 -14.13 -25.46 -3.77
C LYS A 296 -13.04 -24.76 -4.59
N PRO A 297 -12.90 -25.03 -5.90
CA PRO A 297 -11.91 -24.36 -6.74
C PRO A 297 -12.10 -22.86 -6.69
N LEU A 298 -11.00 -22.13 -6.49
CA LEU A 298 -10.99 -20.69 -6.56
C LEU A 298 -11.04 -20.26 -8.03
N TYR A 299 -11.93 -19.33 -8.37
CA TYR A 299 -12.07 -18.85 -9.74
C TYR A 299 -11.71 -17.37 -9.82
N ASN A 300 -10.65 -17.06 -10.57
CA ASN A 300 -10.39 -15.69 -10.99
C ASN A 300 -11.49 -15.29 -11.97
N THR A 301 -12.21 -14.21 -11.69
CA THR A 301 -13.34 -13.76 -12.52
C THR A 301 -13.16 -12.32 -12.95
N TYR A 302 -13.06 -12.07 -14.25
CA TYR A 302 -12.90 -10.73 -14.80
C TYR A 302 -14.09 -10.35 -15.68
N PHE A 303 -14.67 -9.18 -15.38
CA PHE A 303 -15.75 -8.60 -16.17
C PHE A 303 -15.19 -7.42 -16.97
N PHE A 304 -15.47 -7.40 -18.26
CA PHE A 304 -15.19 -6.25 -19.14
C PHE A 304 -16.51 -5.56 -19.47
N LEU A 305 -16.68 -4.34 -18.96
CA LEU A 305 -17.87 -3.51 -19.19
C LEU A 305 -17.49 -2.39 -20.16
N ILE A 306 -18.12 -2.35 -21.32
CA ILE A 306 -17.78 -1.43 -22.42
C ILE A 306 -18.97 -0.50 -22.70
N ASP A 307 -18.76 0.80 -22.55
CA ASP A 307 -19.72 1.82 -22.98
C ASP A 307 -19.83 1.84 -24.52
N GLU A 308 -21.05 1.75 -25.05
CA GLU A 308 -21.32 1.75 -26.49
C GLU A 308 -21.09 3.13 -27.16
N ASN A 309 -20.80 4.17 -26.38
CA ASN A 309 -20.40 5.48 -26.90
C ASN A 309 -18.91 5.58 -27.25
N ILE A 310 -18.08 4.61 -26.86
CA ILE A 310 -16.63 4.62 -27.16
C ILE A 310 -16.42 4.56 -28.68
N SER A 311 -15.46 5.35 -29.19
CA SER A 311 -15.15 5.39 -30.63
C SER A 311 -14.62 4.04 -31.12
N THR A 312 -14.83 3.71 -32.40
CA THR A 312 -14.33 2.47 -33.03
C THR A 312 -12.82 2.34 -32.87
N LYS A 313 -12.08 3.47 -32.98
CA LYS A 313 -10.64 3.52 -32.76
C LYS A 313 -10.26 3.15 -31.32
N ASP A 314 -10.93 3.72 -30.34
CA ASP A 314 -10.67 3.44 -28.92
C ASP A 314 -11.11 2.03 -28.53
N LEU A 315 -12.21 1.52 -29.10
CA LEU A 315 -12.66 0.14 -28.92
C LEU A 315 -11.60 -0.86 -29.42
N ASP A 316 -10.95 -0.57 -30.55
CA ASP A 316 -9.88 -1.43 -31.05
C ASP A 316 -8.64 -1.41 -30.14
N ILE A 317 -8.26 -0.23 -29.62
CA ILE A 317 -7.18 -0.10 -28.63
C ILE A 317 -7.50 -0.91 -27.36
N ILE A 318 -8.74 -0.81 -26.85
CA ILE A 318 -9.20 -1.60 -25.69
C ILE A 318 -9.13 -3.09 -26.02
N ARG A 319 -9.66 -3.52 -27.17
CA ARG A 319 -9.64 -4.92 -27.63
C ARG A 319 -8.23 -5.49 -27.65
N GLN A 320 -7.29 -4.79 -28.30
CA GLN A 320 -5.90 -5.22 -28.39
C GLN A 320 -5.24 -5.33 -27.00
N SER A 321 -5.50 -4.38 -26.10
CA SER A 321 -4.96 -4.41 -24.74
C SER A 321 -5.51 -5.60 -23.91
N ILE A 322 -6.80 -5.90 -24.03
CA ILE A 322 -7.45 -7.04 -23.37
C ILE A 322 -6.93 -8.35 -23.95
N GLN A 323 -6.82 -8.48 -25.27
CA GLN A 323 -6.27 -9.68 -25.92
C GLN A 323 -4.83 -9.96 -25.47
N ARG A 324 -4.01 -8.92 -25.34
CA ARG A 324 -2.65 -9.06 -24.81
C ARG A 324 -2.67 -9.53 -23.35
N PHE A 325 -3.55 -8.98 -22.53
CA PHE A 325 -3.70 -9.35 -21.13
C PHE A 325 -4.19 -10.80 -20.94
N ILE A 326 -5.17 -11.24 -21.72
CA ILE A 326 -5.75 -12.59 -21.58
C ILE A 326 -4.74 -13.70 -21.85
N LYS A 327 -3.80 -13.47 -22.76
CA LYS A 327 -2.70 -14.41 -23.05
C LYS A 327 -1.81 -14.71 -21.85
N GLU A 328 -1.78 -13.84 -20.84
CA GLU A 328 -0.98 -14.01 -19.63
C GLU A 328 -1.78 -14.57 -18.45
N LEU A 329 -3.10 -14.74 -18.61
CA LEU A 329 -3.96 -15.22 -17.55
C LEU A 329 -3.86 -16.75 -17.37
N PRO A 330 -4.04 -17.27 -16.15
CA PRO A 330 -4.09 -18.72 -15.91
C PRO A 330 -5.27 -19.40 -16.62
N THR A 331 -5.09 -20.67 -17.02
CA THR A 331 -6.01 -21.53 -17.81
C THR A 331 -7.35 -21.90 -17.13
N ASN A 332 -7.67 -21.26 -16.00
CA ASN A 332 -8.88 -21.47 -15.19
C ASN A 332 -9.61 -20.15 -14.88
N THR A 333 -9.22 -19.07 -15.54
CA THR A 333 -9.83 -17.75 -15.35
C THR A 333 -11.14 -17.66 -16.14
N PHE A 334 -12.18 -17.12 -15.51
CA PHE A 334 -13.45 -16.82 -16.17
C PHE A 334 -13.48 -15.35 -16.62
N ILE A 335 -13.95 -15.15 -17.84
CA ILE A 335 -14.06 -13.83 -18.46
C ILE A 335 -15.50 -13.61 -18.92
N SER A 336 -16.02 -12.41 -18.69
CA SER A 336 -17.35 -11.97 -19.12
C SER A 336 -17.27 -10.64 -19.88
N LEU A 337 -18.13 -10.47 -20.89
CA LEU A 337 -18.26 -9.25 -21.68
C LEU A 337 -19.68 -8.69 -21.52
N ILE A 338 -19.77 -7.40 -21.19
CA ILE A 338 -21.01 -6.66 -21.08
C ILE A 338 -20.84 -5.34 -21.82
N THR A 339 -21.75 -5.00 -22.73
CA THR A 339 -21.85 -3.63 -23.26
C THR A 339 -23.02 -2.91 -22.64
N PHE A 340 -22.95 -1.59 -22.55
CA PHE A 340 -24.03 -0.80 -22.00
C PHE A 340 -24.17 0.57 -22.66
N SER A 341 -25.44 0.96 -22.84
CA SER A 341 -25.90 2.32 -23.11
C SER A 341 -27.24 2.50 -22.38
N LYS A 342 -28.34 2.75 -23.10
CA LYS A 342 -29.71 2.72 -22.58
C LYS A 342 -30.13 1.30 -22.18
N ASN A 343 -29.61 0.31 -22.91
CA ASN A 343 -29.79 -1.10 -22.62
C ASN A 343 -28.44 -1.74 -22.30
N ILE A 344 -28.48 -2.84 -21.58
CA ILE A 344 -27.32 -3.62 -21.14
C ILE A 344 -27.37 -4.94 -21.90
N SER A 345 -26.30 -5.24 -22.62
CA SER A 345 -26.15 -6.49 -23.37
C SER A 345 -25.15 -7.39 -22.66
N ILE A 346 -25.63 -8.51 -22.11
CA ILE A 346 -24.79 -9.51 -21.44
C ILE A 346 -24.54 -10.66 -22.42
N TYR A 347 -23.28 -10.83 -22.84
CA TYR A 347 -22.94 -11.80 -23.88
C TYR A 347 -22.92 -13.23 -23.33
N GLU A 348 -23.44 -14.17 -24.12
CA GLU A 348 -23.47 -15.59 -23.81
C GLU A 348 -22.21 -16.24 -24.39
N LEU A 349 -21.26 -16.52 -23.49
CA LEU A 349 -19.88 -16.91 -23.85
C LEU A 349 -19.55 -18.37 -23.51
N HIS A 350 -20.57 -19.17 -23.19
CA HIS A 350 -20.38 -20.58 -22.89
C HIS A 350 -20.40 -21.45 -24.16
N SER A 351 -19.29 -22.15 -24.43
CA SER A 351 -19.24 -23.15 -25.48
C SER A 351 -19.89 -24.46 -24.98
N SER A 352 -21.08 -24.78 -25.47
CA SER A 352 -21.65 -26.13 -25.30
C SER A 352 -20.86 -27.09 -26.19
N SER A 353 -19.92 -27.81 -25.60
CA SER A 353 -19.08 -28.80 -26.28
C SER A 353 -19.94 -29.95 -26.85
N SER A 354 -20.24 -29.91 -28.16
CA SER A 354 -20.50 -31.11 -28.98
C SER A 354 -20.58 -30.90 -30.51
N THR A 355 -20.16 -29.77 -31.10
CA THR A 355 -20.19 -29.60 -32.59
C THR A 355 -19.04 -28.78 -33.20
N ALA A 356 -17.99 -28.44 -32.44
CA ALA A 356 -16.90 -27.55 -32.92
C ALA A 356 -15.75 -28.27 -33.65
N ASP A 357 -15.99 -29.45 -34.23
CA ASP A 357 -14.99 -30.22 -34.99
C ASP A 357 -14.99 -29.93 -36.51
N ASN A 358 -15.71 -28.91 -37.00
CA ASN A 358 -15.62 -28.50 -38.40
C ASN A 358 -15.21 -27.04 -38.55
N SER A 359 -14.01 -26.87 -39.09
CA SER A 359 -13.18 -25.66 -39.17
C SER A 359 -13.64 -24.63 -40.22
N ASN A 360 -14.88 -24.15 -40.16
CA ASN A 360 -15.33 -22.98 -40.97
C ASN A 360 -16.61 -22.28 -40.46
N ASN A 361 -17.09 -22.56 -39.24
CA ASN A 361 -18.30 -21.91 -38.73
C ASN A 361 -17.96 -20.53 -38.15
N ILE A 362 -18.66 -19.49 -38.64
CA ILE A 362 -18.71 -18.17 -38.01
C ILE A 362 -19.18 -18.36 -36.56
N LEU A 363 -18.35 -17.97 -35.58
CA LEU A 363 -18.73 -17.99 -34.17
C LEU A 363 -19.75 -16.86 -33.95
N PHE A 364 -21.01 -17.22 -33.72
CA PHE A 364 -22.04 -16.27 -33.31
C PHE A 364 -22.23 -16.32 -31.81
N THR A 365 -22.20 -15.16 -31.15
CA THR A 365 -22.57 -15.00 -29.75
C THR A 365 -23.91 -14.28 -29.64
N SER A 366 -24.87 -14.85 -28.91
CA SER A 366 -26.08 -14.15 -28.50
C SER A 366 -25.79 -13.25 -27.29
N ALA A 367 -26.59 -12.19 -27.13
CA ALA A 367 -26.57 -11.37 -25.92
C ALA A 367 -27.97 -11.30 -25.32
N ARG A 368 -28.03 -11.34 -23.98
CA ARG A 368 -29.25 -11.04 -23.24
C ARG A 368 -29.36 -9.54 -23.02
N LEU A 369 -30.50 -8.98 -23.45
CA LEU A 369 -30.79 -7.55 -23.29
C LEU A 369 -31.55 -7.27 -21.99
N ILE A 370 -31.13 -6.22 -21.27
CA ILE A 370 -31.78 -5.71 -20.07
C ILE A 370 -31.95 -4.19 -20.20
N GLY A 371 -33.12 -3.65 -19.87
CA GLY A 371 -33.35 -2.21 -19.91
C GLY A 371 -32.66 -1.49 -18.74
N GLY A 372 -32.03 -0.35 -19.01
CA GLY A 372 -31.28 0.44 -18.02
C GLY A 372 -32.10 1.48 -17.24
N SER A 373 -33.41 1.60 -17.50
CA SER A 373 -34.23 2.68 -16.93
C SER A 373 -34.50 2.53 -15.42
N GLN A 374 -34.38 1.31 -14.89
CA GLN A 374 -34.71 0.97 -13.51
C GLN A 374 -33.69 -0.04 -12.97
N SER A 375 -33.56 -0.12 -11.64
CA SER A 375 -32.69 -1.10 -11.02
C SER A 375 -33.09 -2.52 -11.40
N LEU A 376 -32.10 -3.40 -11.50
CA LEU A 376 -32.27 -4.77 -11.96
C LEU A 376 -33.28 -5.53 -11.08
N PRO A 377 -34.42 -6.00 -11.64
CA PRO A 377 -35.47 -6.65 -10.87
C PRO A 377 -35.02 -7.95 -10.22
N LEU A 378 -35.66 -8.34 -9.11
CA LEU A 378 -35.29 -9.52 -8.33
C LEU A 378 -35.36 -10.83 -9.13
N ASP A 379 -36.34 -10.98 -10.03
CA ASP A 379 -36.47 -12.19 -10.84
C ASP A 379 -35.35 -12.31 -11.87
N TYR A 380 -34.93 -11.18 -12.46
CA TYR A 380 -33.74 -11.15 -13.32
C TYR A 380 -32.47 -11.43 -12.53
N LYS A 381 -32.31 -10.86 -11.32
CA LYS A 381 -31.19 -11.17 -10.41
C LYS A 381 -31.11 -12.68 -10.12
N ARG A 382 -32.25 -13.33 -9.82
CA ARG A 382 -32.32 -14.77 -9.57
C ARG A 382 -31.97 -15.60 -10.81
N ASP A 383 -32.49 -15.23 -11.97
CA ASP A 383 -32.27 -15.96 -13.22
C ASP A 383 -30.82 -15.85 -13.72
N LEU A 384 -30.23 -14.64 -13.68
CA LEU A 384 -28.81 -14.42 -13.97
C LEU A 384 -27.92 -15.23 -13.02
N LYS A 385 -28.23 -15.20 -11.71
CA LYS A 385 -27.51 -15.97 -10.70
C LYS A 385 -27.62 -17.48 -10.94
N ALA A 386 -28.78 -17.98 -11.32
CA ALA A 386 -28.99 -19.41 -11.58
C ALA A 386 -28.25 -19.90 -12.84
N LYS A 387 -28.14 -19.02 -13.86
CA LYS A 387 -27.56 -19.34 -15.17
C LYS A 387 -26.20 -18.69 -15.41
N TYR A 388 -25.50 -18.26 -14.35
CA TYR A 388 -24.32 -17.41 -14.47
C TYR A 388 -23.25 -17.98 -15.41
N ARG A 389 -23.01 -19.30 -15.37
CA ARG A 389 -22.04 -20.01 -16.24
C ARG A 389 -22.26 -19.78 -17.73
N LYS A 390 -23.48 -19.45 -18.16
CA LYS A 390 -23.81 -19.15 -19.56
C LYS A 390 -23.08 -17.90 -20.09
N TYR A 391 -22.74 -16.97 -19.20
CA TYR A 391 -22.21 -15.64 -19.54
C TYR A 391 -20.69 -15.53 -19.29
N PHE A 392 -20.02 -16.67 -19.11
CA PHE A 392 -18.58 -16.74 -18.92
C PHE A 392 -17.94 -17.68 -19.95
N GLU A 393 -16.81 -17.25 -20.50
CA GLU A 393 -15.85 -18.12 -21.15
C GLU A 393 -14.68 -18.38 -20.20
N ARG A 394 -14.08 -19.56 -20.30
CA ARG A 394 -12.87 -19.90 -19.56
C ARG A 394 -11.67 -19.74 -20.48
N VAL A 395 -10.63 -19.08 -20.01
CA VAL A 395 -9.33 -19.00 -20.71
C VAL A 395 -8.81 -20.42 -20.90
N ASP A 396 -8.55 -20.82 -22.14
CA ASP A 396 -8.06 -22.16 -22.45
C ASP A 396 -6.56 -22.31 -22.14
N LYS A 397 -5.98 -23.47 -22.51
CA LYS A 397 -4.56 -23.75 -22.26
C LYS A 397 -3.61 -22.89 -23.10
N ASP A 398 -4.07 -22.39 -24.23
CA ASP A 398 -3.30 -21.58 -25.15
C ASP A 398 -3.50 -20.07 -24.89
N GLY A 399 -4.22 -19.71 -23.82
CA GLY A 399 -4.52 -18.33 -23.47
C GLY A 399 -5.55 -17.68 -24.39
N GLN A 400 -6.45 -18.47 -25.00
CA GLN A 400 -7.45 -17.99 -25.94
C GLN A 400 -8.87 -17.98 -25.35
N VAL A 401 -9.69 -17.06 -25.86
CA VAL A 401 -11.12 -16.92 -25.55
C VAL A 401 -11.89 -16.61 -26.85
N ARG A 402 -12.27 -17.67 -27.58
CA ARG A 402 -12.75 -17.54 -28.96
C ARG A 402 -14.10 -16.84 -29.05
N LEU A 403 -15.02 -17.13 -28.12
CA LEU A 403 -16.35 -16.51 -28.13
C LEU A 403 -16.26 -15.04 -27.70
N PHE A 404 -15.44 -14.74 -26.70
CA PHE A 404 -15.16 -13.37 -26.26
C PHE A 404 -14.54 -12.54 -27.39
N ASP A 405 -13.50 -13.06 -28.06
CA ASP A 405 -12.84 -12.36 -29.17
C ASP A 405 -13.79 -12.12 -30.36
N ALA A 406 -14.64 -13.11 -30.69
CA ALA A 406 -15.65 -12.97 -31.72
C ALA A 406 -16.70 -11.91 -31.35
N ALA A 407 -17.19 -11.92 -30.10
CA ALA A 407 -18.14 -10.95 -29.59
C ALA A 407 -17.55 -9.52 -29.61
N PHE A 408 -16.33 -9.35 -29.12
CA PHE A 408 -15.66 -8.04 -29.10
C PHE A 408 -15.41 -7.54 -30.52
N THR A 409 -14.90 -8.38 -31.41
CA THR A 409 -14.67 -8.01 -32.81
C THR A 409 -15.98 -7.56 -33.48
N SER A 410 -17.09 -8.26 -33.22
CA SER A 410 -18.40 -7.84 -33.70
C SER A 410 -18.85 -6.48 -33.15
N ILE A 411 -18.50 -6.13 -31.91
CA ILE A 411 -18.77 -4.79 -31.34
C ILE A 411 -17.97 -3.72 -32.09
N VAL A 412 -16.69 -3.97 -32.38
CA VAL A 412 -15.84 -3.03 -33.13
C VAL A 412 -16.37 -2.82 -34.55
N GLU A 413 -16.72 -3.91 -35.25
CA GLU A 413 -17.20 -3.86 -36.64
C GLU A 413 -18.57 -3.19 -36.80
N ASN A 414 -19.44 -3.31 -35.80
CA ASN A 414 -20.77 -2.72 -35.80
C ASN A 414 -20.85 -1.37 -35.07
N SER A 415 -19.71 -0.84 -34.59
CA SER A 415 -19.68 0.45 -33.91
C SER A 415 -20.06 1.57 -34.88
N GLU A 416 -21.08 2.33 -34.51
CA GLU A 416 -21.56 3.47 -35.31
C GLU A 416 -20.67 4.72 -35.14
N ASN A 417 -19.77 4.73 -34.14
CA ASN A 417 -18.95 5.88 -33.79
C ASN A 417 -17.54 5.78 -34.40
N ASN A 418 -17.41 6.12 -35.69
CA ASN A 418 -16.15 5.98 -36.43
C ASN A 418 -15.05 7.01 -36.09
N GLY A 419 -15.20 7.82 -35.03
CA GLY A 419 -14.16 8.75 -34.54
C GLY A 419 -13.94 10.01 -35.38
N ASP A 420 -14.35 10.02 -36.66
CA ASP A 420 -14.19 11.16 -37.58
C ASP A 420 -15.40 12.09 -37.64
N GLN A 421 -16.56 11.67 -37.12
CA GLN A 421 -17.78 12.48 -37.07
C GLN A 421 -18.05 12.93 -35.64
N VAL A 422 -18.25 14.24 -35.45
CA VAL A 422 -18.78 14.79 -34.20
C VAL A 422 -20.17 14.20 -33.99
N VAL A 423 -20.30 13.23 -33.09
CA VAL A 423 -21.59 12.68 -32.69
C VAL A 423 -22.30 13.75 -31.87
N TYR A 424 -23.32 14.39 -32.45
CA TYR A 424 -24.03 15.52 -31.81
C TYR A 424 -24.89 15.09 -30.60
N GLU A 425 -25.22 13.81 -30.46
CA GLU A 425 -25.97 13.28 -29.30
C GLU A 425 -25.37 11.94 -28.85
N SER A 426 -24.76 11.90 -27.66
CA SER A 426 -24.32 10.66 -27.02
C SER A 426 -25.52 9.78 -26.67
N LYS A 427 -25.38 8.46 -26.83
CA LYS A 427 -26.38 7.49 -26.36
C LYS A 427 -26.44 7.58 -24.83
N PRO A 428 -27.64 7.47 -24.21
CA PRO A 428 -27.75 7.47 -22.75
C PRO A 428 -26.91 6.35 -22.12
N ILE A 429 -26.32 6.60 -20.95
CA ILE A 429 -25.32 5.75 -20.28
C ILE A 429 -25.89 5.21 -18.97
N SER A 430 -26.25 3.92 -18.95
CA SER A 430 -26.78 3.21 -17.79
C SER A 430 -25.74 2.37 -17.04
N LEU A 431 -24.70 3.03 -16.52
CA LEU A 431 -23.61 2.37 -15.78
C LEU A 431 -24.12 1.60 -14.55
N GLY A 432 -25.04 2.20 -13.80
CA GLY A 432 -25.56 1.63 -12.56
C GLY A 432 -26.15 0.23 -12.73
N VAL A 433 -26.94 0.01 -13.78
CA VAL A 433 -27.60 -1.28 -14.06
C VAL A 433 -26.61 -2.29 -14.64
N ALA A 434 -25.61 -1.86 -15.42
CA ALA A 434 -24.54 -2.74 -15.90
C ALA A 434 -23.73 -3.36 -14.74
N ILE A 435 -23.43 -2.56 -13.71
CA ILE A 435 -22.77 -3.06 -12.49
C ILE A 435 -23.69 -3.99 -11.72
N GLU A 436 -24.98 -3.68 -11.56
CA GLU A 436 -25.94 -4.59 -10.91
C GLU A 436 -26.04 -5.95 -11.62
N CYS A 437 -26.02 -5.96 -12.95
CA CYS A 437 -26.01 -7.17 -13.77
C CYS A 437 -24.74 -8.00 -13.52
N SER A 438 -23.58 -7.35 -13.54
CA SER A 438 -22.30 -7.97 -13.25
C SER A 438 -22.29 -8.60 -11.85
N LEU A 439 -22.75 -7.86 -10.84
CA LEU A 439 -22.87 -8.37 -9.47
C LEU A 439 -23.87 -9.52 -9.37
N ALA A 440 -24.92 -9.58 -10.18
CA ALA A 440 -25.88 -10.69 -10.19
C ALA A 440 -25.28 -11.99 -10.74
N LEU A 441 -24.25 -11.90 -11.59
CA LEU A 441 -23.52 -13.05 -12.14
C LEU A 441 -22.49 -13.63 -11.17
N VAL A 442 -22.13 -12.92 -10.11
CA VAL A 442 -21.15 -13.37 -9.11
C VAL A 442 -21.74 -14.49 -8.23
N PRO A 443 -21.18 -15.73 -8.23
CA PRO A 443 -21.68 -16.81 -7.39
C PRO A 443 -21.57 -16.50 -5.89
N THR A 444 -22.55 -16.90 -5.08
CA THR A 444 -22.60 -16.53 -3.64
C THR A 444 -21.95 -17.53 -2.69
N GLN A 445 -21.43 -18.66 -3.19
CA GLN A 445 -20.94 -19.77 -2.35
C GLN A 445 -19.45 -20.11 -2.57
N GLU A 446 -18.75 -19.28 -3.33
CA GLU A 446 -17.35 -19.47 -3.71
C GLU A 446 -16.53 -18.26 -3.26
N LEU A 447 -15.30 -18.49 -2.83
CA LEU A 447 -14.31 -17.42 -2.66
C LEU A 447 -13.92 -16.96 -4.05
N ILE A 448 -14.37 -15.77 -4.43
CA ILE A 448 -14.10 -15.20 -5.74
C ILE A 448 -13.06 -14.10 -5.54
N ASN A 449 -12.01 -14.20 -6.35
CA ASN A 449 -11.10 -13.10 -6.58
C ASN A 449 -11.44 -12.56 -7.96
N GLY A 450 -12.02 -11.37 -8.04
CA GLY A 450 -12.45 -10.83 -9.31
C GLY A 450 -12.36 -9.32 -9.42
N ARG A 451 -12.48 -8.85 -10.66
CA ARG A 451 -12.32 -7.44 -10.98
C ARG A 451 -13.24 -7.07 -12.15
N MET A 452 -13.87 -5.90 -12.07
CA MET A 452 -14.61 -5.28 -13.16
C MET A 452 -13.74 -4.20 -13.77
N PHE A 453 -13.39 -4.37 -15.05
CA PHE A 453 -12.73 -3.36 -15.85
C PHE A 453 -13.80 -2.63 -16.65
N ILE A 454 -14.09 -1.40 -16.24
CA ILE A 454 -15.15 -0.58 -16.82
C ILE A 454 -14.52 0.51 -17.68
N TYR A 455 -14.88 0.56 -18.95
CA TYR A 455 -14.48 1.60 -19.89
C TYR A 455 -15.69 2.48 -20.18
N LEU A 456 -15.54 3.78 -19.92
CA LEU A 456 -16.63 4.75 -19.93
C LEU A 456 -16.26 5.94 -20.82
N ASN A 457 -17.21 6.47 -21.60
CA ASN A 457 -17.03 7.64 -22.47
C ASN A 457 -18.09 8.73 -22.18
N GLY A 458 -18.14 9.20 -20.93
CA GLY A 458 -19.01 10.27 -20.47
C GLY A 458 -19.65 9.97 -19.11
N SER A 459 -20.34 10.95 -18.55
CA SER A 459 -21.00 10.79 -17.26
C SER A 459 -22.27 9.92 -17.38
N PRO A 460 -22.55 9.00 -16.44
CA PRO A 460 -23.77 8.19 -16.47
C PRO A 460 -25.02 9.06 -16.29
N ASP A 461 -25.82 9.21 -17.34
CA ASP A 461 -26.97 10.12 -17.40
C ASP A 461 -28.33 9.39 -17.45
N TYR A 462 -28.34 8.06 -17.36
CA TYR A 462 -29.55 7.26 -17.52
C TYR A 462 -29.78 6.19 -16.46
N GLY A 463 -31.00 6.16 -15.91
CA GLY A 463 -31.42 5.15 -14.94
C GLY A 463 -30.91 5.42 -13.52
N PRO A 464 -30.86 4.38 -12.67
CA PRO A 464 -30.33 4.50 -11.31
C PRO A 464 -28.88 4.98 -11.29
N GLY A 465 -28.63 6.07 -10.56
CA GLY A 465 -27.31 6.71 -10.53
C GLY A 465 -27.06 7.72 -11.65
N ALA A 466 -28.10 8.12 -12.40
CA ALA A 466 -28.00 9.17 -13.40
C ALA A 466 -27.56 10.52 -12.77
N VAL A 467 -26.64 11.20 -13.45
CA VAL A 467 -26.24 12.58 -13.15
C VAL A 467 -26.86 13.56 -14.17
N PRO A 468 -26.98 14.86 -13.83
CA PRO A 468 -27.52 15.84 -14.76
C PRO A 468 -26.66 15.98 -16.03
N LEU A 469 -27.31 16.01 -17.19
CA LEU A 469 -26.68 16.35 -18.47
C LEU A 469 -26.27 17.82 -18.47
N LYS A 470 -24.98 18.11 -18.68
CA LYS A 470 -24.49 19.46 -18.97
C LYS A 470 -24.05 19.56 -20.42
N PHE A 471 -24.43 20.66 -21.08
CA PHE A 471 -23.95 20.98 -22.42
C PHE A 471 -22.48 21.43 -22.37
N SER A 472 -21.65 20.92 -23.28
CA SER A 472 -20.26 21.35 -23.46
C SER A 472 -20.16 22.88 -23.54
N GLY A 473 -19.56 23.49 -22.51
CA GLY A 473 -19.39 24.94 -22.38
C GLY A 473 -19.70 25.51 -21.00
N SER A 474 -20.34 24.75 -20.10
CA SER A 474 -20.55 25.18 -18.70
C SER A 474 -19.34 24.85 -17.84
N SER A 475 -18.64 25.89 -17.38
CA SER A 475 -17.50 25.77 -16.47
C SER A 475 -17.92 25.09 -15.15
N SER A 476 -17.38 23.90 -14.91
CA SER A 476 -17.45 23.10 -13.67
C SER A 476 -18.81 22.46 -13.33
N VAL A 477 -18.75 21.21 -12.85
CA VAL A 477 -19.90 20.49 -12.30
C VAL A 477 -20.45 21.23 -11.06
N PHE A 478 -19.68 22.08 -10.38
CA PHE A 478 -20.06 22.73 -9.12
C PHE A 478 -20.12 24.27 -9.18
N SER A 479 -20.53 24.83 -10.31
CA SER A 479 -20.78 26.28 -10.40
C SER A 479 -21.89 26.70 -9.42
N ASN A 480 -21.83 27.96 -8.96
CA ASN A 480 -22.91 28.58 -8.15
C ASN A 480 -24.27 28.60 -8.86
N ASP A 481 -24.31 28.26 -10.16
CA ASP A 481 -25.51 28.22 -10.99
C ASP A 481 -26.24 26.86 -10.95
N GLN A 482 -25.74 25.87 -10.20
CA GLN A 482 -26.44 24.58 -10.07
C GLN A 482 -27.79 24.74 -9.37
N THR A 483 -28.83 24.16 -9.98
CA THR A 483 -30.14 24.10 -9.35
C THR A 483 -30.13 23.15 -8.14
N MET A 484 -31.06 23.37 -7.20
CA MET A 484 -31.24 22.45 -6.07
C MET A 484 -31.52 21.01 -6.53
N GLU A 485 -32.24 20.85 -7.65
CA GLU A 485 -32.55 19.55 -8.25
C GLU A 485 -31.29 18.82 -8.74
N GLU A 486 -30.41 19.52 -9.47
CA GLU A 486 -29.13 18.96 -9.93
C GLU A 486 -28.24 18.51 -8.77
N GLN A 487 -28.18 19.30 -7.69
CA GLN A 487 -27.43 18.93 -6.48
C GLN A 487 -28.01 17.67 -5.81
N LEU A 488 -29.33 17.54 -5.77
CA LEU A 488 -29.99 16.34 -5.25
C LEU A 488 -29.75 15.12 -6.13
N MET A 489 -29.77 15.27 -7.46
CA MET A 489 -29.46 14.18 -8.40
C MET A 489 -28.02 13.69 -8.23
N LEU A 490 -27.04 14.60 -8.20
CA LEU A 490 -25.63 14.24 -7.97
C LEU A 490 -25.43 13.52 -6.63
N ASN A 491 -26.09 13.98 -5.56
CA ASN A 491 -26.02 13.33 -4.26
C ASN A 491 -26.65 11.93 -4.28
N ASN A 492 -27.82 11.77 -4.89
CA ASN A 492 -28.47 10.48 -5.02
C ASN A 492 -27.61 9.51 -5.84
N ALA A 493 -26.98 10.00 -6.91
CA ALA A 493 -26.04 9.22 -7.71
C ALA A 493 -24.81 8.80 -6.90
N TYR A 494 -24.20 9.71 -6.13
CA TYR A 494 -23.07 9.39 -5.28
C TYR A 494 -23.42 8.31 -4.24
N ILE A 495 -24.55 8.45 -3.55
CA ILE A 495 -25.02 7.45 -2.58
C ILE A 495 -25.23 6.10 -3.27
N TYR A 496 -25.89 6.11 -4.44
CA TYR A 496 -26.15 4.90 -5.21
C TYR A 496 -24.87 4.17 -5.61
N TYR A 497 -23.89 4.90 -6.16
CA TYR A 497 -22.60 4.33 -6.57
C TYR A 497 -21.73 3.90 -5.38
N LYS A 498 -21.76 4.64 -4.26
CA LYS A 498 -21.12 4.20 -3.01
C LYS A 498 -21.68 2.87 -2.53
N GLU A 499 -23.01 2.70 -2.55
CA GLU A 499 -23.66 1.44 -2.17
C GLU A 499 -23.31 0.29 -3.13
N LEU A 500 -23.18 0.55 -4.44
CA LEU A 500 -22.69 -0.45 -5.39
C LEU A 500 -21.23 -0.84 -5.12
N GLY A 501 -20.36 0.13 -4.83
CA GLY A 501 -18.96 -0.12 -4.44
C GLY A 501 -18.87 -0.99 -3.18
N ILE A 502 -19.69 -0.71 -2.16
CA ILE A 502 -19.78 -1.52 -0.93
C ILE A 502 -20.30 -2.94 -1.23
N LYS A 503 -21.33 -3.08 -2.07
CA LYS A 503 -21.83 -4.40 -2.49
C LYS A 503 -20.77 -5.21 -3.25
N SER A 504 -20.01 -4.56 -4.12
CA SER A 504 -18.90 -5.19 -4.85
C SER A 504 -17.79 -5.62 -3.89
N TYR A 505 -17.43 -4.75 -2.95
CA TYR A 505 -16.49 -5.02 -1.85
C TYR A 505 -16.89 -6.29 -1.08
N HIS A 506 -18.16 -6.42 -0.67
CA HIS A 506 -18.62 -7.59 0.08
C HIS A 506 -18.62 -8.89 -0.73
N LYS A 507 -18.62 -8.79 -2.07
CA LYS A 507 -18.53 -9.93 -2.98
C LYS A 507 -17.11 -10.29 -3.41
N GLY A 508 -16.09 -9.56 -2.94
CA GLY A 508 -14.70 -9.79 -3.32
C GLY A 508 -14.39 -9.38 -4.77
N ILE A 509 -15.16 -8.44 -5.33
CA ILE A 509 -14.95 -7.93 -6.69
C ILE A 509 -14.47 -6.48 -6.63
N SER A 510 -13.27 -6.23 -7.13
CA SER A 510 -12.74 -4.88 -7.33
C SER A 510 -13.40 -4.18 -8.53
N ILE A 511 -13.55 -2.87 -8.49
CA ILE A 511 -14.07 -2.07 -9.62
C ILE A 511 -13.00 -1.06 -10.04
N ASP A 512 -12.59 -1.12 -11.30
CA ASP A 512 -11.72 -0.13 -11.92
C ASP A 512 -12.47 0.63 -13.00
N LEU A 513 -12.31 1.96 -13.01
CA LEU A 513 -12.88 2.85 -14.01
C LEU A 513 -11.77 3.41 -14.90
N SER A 514 -11.91 3.23 -16.20
CA SER A 514 -11.04 3.82 -17.22
C SER A 514 -11.85 4.79 -18.07
N PHE A 515 -11.58 6.07 -17.93
CA PHE A 515 -12.24 7.14 -18.68
C PHE A 515 -11.60 7.29 -20.06
N MET A 516 -12.43 7.21 -21.10
CA MET A 516 -12.02 7.25 -22.49
C MET A 516 -12.44 8.59 -23.10
N GLY A 517 -11.52 9.33 -23.72
CA GLY A 517 -11.84 10.59 -24.41
C GLY A 517 -11.80 11.83 -23.51
N TYR A 518 -12.50 12.89 -23.95
CA TYR A 518 -12.43 14.25 -23.37
C TYR A 518 -13.74 14.73 -22.74
N ASN A 519 -14.67 13.80 -22.47
CA ASN A 519 -15.97 14.13 -21.90
C ASN A 519 -15.87 14.46 -20.40
N ASP A 520 -16.90 15.11 -19.86
CA ASP A 520 -17.07 15.19 -18.41
C ASP A 520 -17.62 13.86 -17.89
N PHE A 521 -17.05 13.34 -16.81
CA PHE A 521 -17.40 12.04 -16.22
C PHE A 521 -18.15 12.18 -14.89
N SER A 522 -18.14 13.38 -14.29
CA SER A 522 -18.65 13.58 -12.92
C SER A 522 -17.94 12.65 -11.93
N CYS A 523 -16.61 12.59 -12.02
CA CYS A 523 -15.75 11.71 -11.23
C CYS A 523 -16.00 11.77 -9.71
N PRO A 524 -16.28 12.93 -9.07
CA PRO A 524 -16.66 12.98 -7.65
C PRO A 524 -17.82 12.06 -7.26
N THR A 525 -18.78 11.89 -8.17
CA THR A 525 -19.97 11.05 -7.97
C THR A 525 -19.61 9.56 -8.09
N LEU A 526 -18.67 9.22 -8.97
CA LEU A 526 -18.27 7.84 -9.25
C LEU A 526 -17.24 7.28 -8.27
N LEU A 527 -16.57 8.15 -7.48
CA LEU A 527 -15.52 7.76 -6.54
C LEU A 527 -15.94 6.64 -5.57
N GLY A 528 -17.22 6.61 -5.16
CA GLY A 528 -17.77 5.59 -4.28
C GLY A 528 -17.65 4.16 -4.81
N LEU A 529 -17.53 3.96 -6.13
CA LEU A 529 -17.33 2.65 -6.76
C LEU A 529 -15.94 2.07 -6.49
N THR A 530 -14.91 2.91 -6.61
CA THR A 530 -13.51 2.46 -6.65
C THR A 530 -12.82 2.59 -5.29
N GLN A 531 -13.25 3.55 -4.45
CA GLN A 531 -12.68 3.80 -3.13
C GLN A 531 -12.47 2.53 -2.27
N PRO A 532 -13.37 1.52 -2.26
CA PRO A 532 -13.16 0.34 -1.43
C PRO A 532 -12.12 -0.67 -1.97
N SER A 533 -11.87 -0.73 -3.28
CA SER A 533 -11.19 -1.92 -3.85
C SER A 533 -10.51 -1.76 -5.22
N GLY A 534 -10.54 -0.58 -5.85
CA GLY A 534 -9.96 -0.35 -7.17
C GLY A 534 -9.46 1.08 -7.37
N PHE A 535 -9.33 1.50 -8.63
CA PHE A 535 -8.79 2.80 -9.00
C PHE A 535 -9.52 3.44 -10.19
N ILE A 536 -9.29 4.73 -10.39
CA ILE A 536 -9.76 5.48 -11.54
C ILE A 536 -8.54 5.90 -12.36
N ASN A 537 -8.62 5.75 -13.67
CA ASN A 537 -7.63 6.27 -14.62
C ASN A 537 -8.35 6.92 -15.81
N TYR A 538 -7.59 7.60 -16.65
CA TYR A 538 -8.07 8.12 -17.92
C TYR A 538 -7.07 7.78 -19.05
N SER A 539 -7.57 7.72 -20.29
CA SER A 539 -6.80 7.45 -21.49
C SER A 539 -7.01 8.55 -22.52
N LEU A 540 -5.97 9.37 -22.72
CA LEU A 540 -5.95 10.44 -23.73
C LEU A 540 -5.40 9.91 -25.08
N PRO A 541 -5.80 10.49 -26.22
CA PRO A 541 -5.28 10.13 -27.53
C PRO A 541 -3.83 10.61 -27.71
N ILE A 542 -2.89 9.81 -27.23
CA ILE A 542 -1.48 9.82 -27.63
C ILE A 542 -1.26 8.84 -28.81
N GLN A 543 -0.04 8.34 -29.03
CA GLN A 543 0.20 7.29 -30.03
C GLN A 543 -0.52 5.99 -29.65
N ASP A 544 -1.17 5.34 -30.63
CA ASP A 544 -2.05 4.20 -30.37
C ASP A 544 -1.32 3.02 -29.70
N ASN A 545 -0.08 2.72 -30.11
CA ASN A 545 0.73 1.67 -29.49
C ASN A 545 1.02 1.95 -28.01
N ASP A 546 1.29 3.21 -27.65
CA ASP A 546 1.53 3.60 -26.26
C ASP A 546 0.25 3.43 -25.43
N ARG A 547 -0.91 3.75 -26.01
CA ARG A 547 -2.21 3.57 -25.36
C ARG A 547 -2.54 2.10 -25.13
N VAL A 548 -2.30 1.24 -26.12
CA VAL A 548 -2.46 -0.22 -25.98
C VAL A 548 -1.57 -0.72 -24.84
N SER A 549 -0.30 -0.31 -24.80
CA SER A 549 0.62 -0.69 -23.72
C SER A 549 0.13 -0.17 -22.37
N MET A 550 -0.31 1.08 -22.27
CA MET A 550 -0.75 1.69 -21.01
C MET A 550 -1.99 0.99 -20.44
N LEU A 551 -3.00 0.72 -21.28
CA LEU A 551 -4.20 -0.01 -20.85
C LEU A 551 -3.85 -1.44 -20.44
N TYR A 552 -2.99 -2.13 -21.20
CA TYR A 552 -2.51 -3.46 -20.84
C TYR A 552 -1.72 -3.45 -19.52
N ASP A 553 -0.81 -2.49 -19.32
CA ASP A 553 -0.01 -2.35 -18.09
C ASP A 553 -0.95 -2.12 -16.89
N ASN A 554 -2.01 -1.31 -17.05
CA ASN A 554 -3.05 -1.13 -16.03
C ASN A 554 -3.77 -2.45 -15.68
N LEU A 555 -4.23 -3.20 -16.69
CA LEU A 555 -4.89 -4.50 -16.50
C LEU A 555 -3.97 -5.48 -15.78
N LYS A 556 -2.76 -5.69 -16.33
CA LYS A 556 -1.75 -6.62 -15.83
C LYS A 556 -1.34 -6.28 -14.40
N ASN A 557 -0.92 -5.04 -14.16
CA ASN A 557 -0.45 -4.63 -12.84
C ASN A 557 -1.57 -4.73 -11.79
N SER A 558 -2.83 -4.46 -12.16
CA SER A 558 -3.97 -4.56 -11.22
C SER A 558 -4.23 -5.98 -10.71
N VAL A 559 -3.82 -6.98 -11.49
CA VAL A 559 -3.96 -8.41 -11.17
C VAL A 559 -2.68 -8.96 -10.55
N ASP A 560 -1.51 -8.67 -11.11
CA ASP A 560 -0.23 -9.20 -10.64
C ASP A 560 0.11 -8.73 -9.22
N LYS A 561 -0.27 -7.49 -8.88
CA LYS A 561 -0.08 -6.97 -7.52
C LYS A 561 -0.97 -7.64 -6.48
N ASN A 562 -1.98 -8.42 -6.87
CA ASN A 562 -2.92 -8.99 -5.92
C ASN A 562 -2.26 -10.14 -5.12
N THR A 563 -1.96 -9.88 -3.85
CA THR A 563 -1.12 -10.76 -3.02
C THR A 563 -1.87 -11.86 -2.28
N ALA A 564 -3.19 -11.72 -2.13
CA ALA A 564 -3.98 -12.54 -1.24
C ALA A 564 -5.39 -12.79 -1.78
N LEU A 565 -6.09 -13.73 -1.14
CA LEU A 565 -7.51 -14.02 -1.35
C LEU A 565 -8.40 -13.38 -0.30
N TYR A 566 -7.81 -13.16 0.87
CA TYR A 566 -8.47 -12.53 2.00
C TYR A 566 -7.40 -11.93 2.90
N ALA A 567 -7.71 -10.79 3.51
CA ALA A 567 -6.92 -10.28 4.60
C ALA A 567 -7.72 -9.45 5.61
N LYS A 568 -7.22 -9.43 6.84
CA LYS A 568 -7.71 -8.58 7.94
C LYS A 568 -6.53 -7.96 8.65
N LEU A 569 -6.60 -6.67 8.95
CA LEU A 569 -5.62 -5.97 9.77
C LEU A 569 -6.21 -5.70 11.14
N ASP A 570 -5.58 -6.23 12.19
CA ASP A 570 -5.87 -5.93 13.59
C ASP A 570 -4.78 -5.01 14.16
N ILE A 571 -5.17 -3.95 14.88
CA ILE A 571 -4.23 -2.98 15.47
C ILE A 571 -4.34 -3.07 16.99
N TYR A 572 -3.27 -3.45 17.67
CA TYR A 572 -3.18 -3.45 19.12
C TYR A 572 -2.43 -2.20 19.60
N LYS A 573 -3.01 -1.51 20.57
CA LYS A 573 -2.53 -0.25 21.14
C LYS A 573 -2.68 -0.26 22.67
N PRO A 574 -1.94 0.60 23.40
CA PRO A 574 -2.18 0.80 24.83
C PRO A 574 -3.54 1.47 25.09
N GLU A 575 -4.04 1.34 26.32
CA GLU A 575 -5.35 1.88 26.74
C GLU A 575 -5.40 3.40 26.66
N PHE A 576 -4.32 4.09 27.03
CA PHE A 576 -4.18 5.55 26.97
C PHE A 576 -4.04 6.13 25.55
N VAL A 577 -4.12 5.30 24.51
CA VAL A 577 -4.11 5.74 23.11
C VAL A 577 -5.48 5.52 22.49
N GLU A 578 -5.97 6.48 21.71
CA GLU A 578 -7.20 6.35 20.92
C GLU A 578 -6.88 6.51 19.44
N LEU A 579 -7.35 5.56 18.60
CA LEU A 579 -7.28 5.71 17.14
C LEU A 579 -8.39 6.66 16.72
N THR A 580 -8.06 7.69 15.93
CA THR A 580 -9.02 8.73 15.55
C THR A 580 -9.54 8.57 14.13
N HIS A 581 -8.66 8.23 13.18
CA HIS A 581 -8.99 8.13 11.77
C HIS A 581 -8.20 6.98 11.12
N ILE A 582 -8.82 6.36 10.13
CA ILE A 582 -8.17 5.42 9.21
C ILE A 582 -8.50 5.92 7.79
N ILE A 583 -7.47 6.18 7.00
CA ILE A 583 -7.61 6.62 5.61
C ILE A 583 -6.90 5.62 4.72
N GLY A 584 -7.58 5.09 3.72
CA GLY A 584 -7.06 4.10 2.77
C GLY A 584 -8.20 3.39 2.05
N PRO A 585 -7.91 2.35 1.25
CA PRO A 585 -8.91 1.60 0.50
C PRO A 585 -9.73 0.69 1.43
N THR A 586 -10.73 1.26 2.10
CA THR A 586 -11.62 0.58 3.05
C THR A 586 -13.02 1.20 3.03
N ILE A 587 -13.98 0.49 3.61
CA ILE A 587 -15.33 1.00 3.86
C ILE A 587 -15.45 1.61 5.26
N ASP A 588 -16.46 2.46 5.46
CA ASP A 588 -16.79 3.04 6.76
C ASP A 588 -17.24 1.94 7.75
N LYS A 589 -16.95 2.12 9.04
CA LYS A 589 -17.27 1.13 10.09
C LYS A 589 -18.76 0.78 10.13
N GLU A 590 -19.63 1.77 9.94
CA GLU A 590 -21.10 1.58 9.91
C GLU A 590 -21.54 0.66 8.77
N SER A 591 -20.94 0.85 7.58
CA SER A 591 -21.20 0.02 6.40
C SER A 591 -20.71 -1.42 6.58
N ASN A 592 -19.69 -1.65 7.40
CA ASN A 592 -19.17 -2.99 7.69
C ASN A 592 -20.10 -3.83 8.58
N ASN A 593 -20.98 -3.20 9.36
CA ASN A 593 -21.93 -3.88 10.25
C ASN A 593 -23.15 -4.48 9.51
N ASN A 594 -23.26 -4.28 8.19
CA ASN A 594 -24.42 -4.75 7.42
C ASN A 594 -24.54 -6.28 7.38
N LYS A 595 -25.79 -6.76 7.41
CA LYS A 595 -26.17 -8.18 7.45
C LYS A 595 -25.87 -8.96 6.15
N ASP A 596 -25.52 -8.25 5.08
CA ASP A 596 -25.19 -8.82 3.77
C ASP A 596 -23.73 -9.29 3.65
N TYR A 597 -22.92 -9.12 4.71
CA TYR A 597 -21.63 -9.80 4.80
C TYR A 597 -21.86 -11.29 4.57
N PRO A 598 -21.18 -11.95 3.60
CA PRO A 598 -21.40 -13.37 3.38
C PRO A 598 -21.21 -14.10 4.71
N ASN A 599 -22.25 -14.78 5.20
CA ASN A 599 -22.21 -15.55 6.44
C ASN A 599 -21.00 -16.50 6.46
N TYR A 600 -20.55 -16.91 5.27
CA TYR A 600 -19.29 -17.59 5.05
C TYR A 600 -18.09 -16.85 5.65
N PHE A 601 -17.82 -15.57 5.38
CA PHE A 601 -16.66 -14.89 5.99
C PHE A 601 -16.78 -14.71 7.51
N LYS A 602 -17.99 -14.55 8.05
CA LYS A 602 -18.22 -14.50 9.50
C LYS A 602 -17.95 -15.86 10.15
N SER A 603 -18.47 -16.96 9.60
CA SER A 603 -18.17 -18.31 10.09
C SER A 603 -16.72 -18.71 9.83
N PHE A 604 -16.16 -18.33 8.68
CA PHE A 604 -14.78 -18.62 8.28
C PHE A 604 -13.78 -17.86 9.16
N ASN A 605 -14.01 -16.59 9.51
CA ASN A 605 -13.21 -15.87 10.51
C ASN A 605 -13.33 -16.49 11.90
N GLN A 606 -14.55 -16.85 12.31
CA GLN A 606 -14.79 -17.49 13.59
C GLN A 606 -14.15 -18.87 13.68
N ASP A 607 -14.13 -19.67 12.61
CA ASP A 607 -13.70 -21.08 12.67
C ASP A 607 -12.22 -21.29 12.30
N ILE A 608 -11.57 -20.34 11.62
CA ILE A 608 -10.17 -20.48 11.14
C ILE A 608 -9.13 -19.99 12.15
N PHE A 609 -9.46 -18.94 12.90
CA PHE A 609 -8.57 -18.35 13.88
C PHE A 609 -8.99 -18.64 15.33
N LYS A 610 -10.08 -19.40 15.56
CA LYS A 610 -10.36 -20.04 16.85
C LYS A 610 -9.15 -20.88 17.25
N ASN A 611 -8.71 -20.70 18.50
CA ASN A 611 -7.84 -21.66 19.15
C ASN A 611 -8.71 -22.78 19.72
N ASP A 612 -8.22 -24.02 19.67
CA ASP A 612 -8.90 -25.22 20.21
C ASP A 612 -9.22 -25.14 21.74
N ASN A 613 -8.76 -24.09 22.44
CA ASN A 613 -8.90 -23.91 23.90
C ASN A 613 -9.81 -22.75 24.34
N GLN A 614 -10.71 -22.23 23.50
CA GLN A 614 -11.60 -21.11 23.86
C GLN A 614 -13.10 -21.45 23.78
N GLN A 615 -13.54 -22.50 24.47
CA GLN A 615 -14.98 -22.78 24.69
C GLN A 615 -15.67 -21.84 25.70
N GLN A 616 -15.07 -20.71 26.09
CA GLN A 616 -15.66 -19.75 27.05
C GLN A 616 -15.94 -18.34 26.52
N GLN A 617 -15.75 -18.07 25.22
CA GLN A 617 -16.07 -16.77 24.61
C GLN A 617 -17.40 -16.81 23.85
N GLN A 618 -18.52 -16.84 24.57
CA GLN A 618 -19.82 -16.49 23.97
C GLN A 618 -20.50 -15.29 24.67
N GLN A 619 -19.85 -14.66 25.65
CA GLN A 619 -20.45 -13.53 26.39
C GLN A 619 -19.64 -12.22 26.43
N ASP A 620 -18.37 -12.20 26.00
CA ASP A 620 -17.51 -11.00 26.09
C ASP A 620 -17.15 -10.35 24.74
N ASP A 621 -17.76 -10.79 23.63
CA ASP A 621 -17.54 -10.21 22.29
C ASP A 621 -18.13 -8.80 22.11
N GLN A 622 -18.80 -8.24 23.13
CA GLN A 622 -19.31 -6.86 23.08
C GLN A 622 -18.31 -5.81 23.60
N ASP A 623 -17.31 -6.18 24.40
CA ASP A 623 -16.46 -5.20 25.11
C ASP A 623 -14.96 -5.24 24.74
N ASN A 624 -14.49 -6.27 24.00
CA ASN A 624 -13.12 -6.27 23.50
C ASN A 624 -13.01 -5.35 22.27
N GLN A 625 -12.55 -4.12 22.51
CA GLN A 625 -12.23 -3.06 21.55
C GLN A 625 -11.63 -3.59 20.22
N GLU A 626 -12.49 -3.89 19.24
CA GLU A 626 -12.07 -4.32 17.90
C GLU A 626 -11.54 -3.14 17.08
N THR A 627 -10.26 -2.84 17.20
CA THR A 627 -9.52 -1.91 16.34
C THR A 627 -8.96 -2.61 15.10
N GLY A 628 -9.76 -3.49 14.47
CA GLY A 628 -9.39 -4.23 13.27
C GLY A 628 -10.41 -4.12 12.15
N PHE A 629 -9.98 -4.24 10.91
CA PHE A 629 -10.84 -4.17 9.72
C PHE A 629 -10.36 -5.08 8.60
N ILE A 630 -11.27 -5.41 7.69
CA ILE A 630 -11.01 -6.31 6.56
C ILE A 630 -10.41 -5.51 5.41
N ILE A 631 -9.34 -6.06 4.84
CA ILE A 631 -8.68 -5.49 3.68
C ILE A 631 -9.24 -6.18 2.43
N SER A 632 -9.88 -5.40 1.57
CA SER A 632 -10.48 -5.83 0.31
C SER A 632 -9.61 -5.59 -0.90
N ASN A 633 -8.91 -4.45 -0.93
CA ASN A 633 -7.89 -4.22 -1.92
C ASN A 633 -6.67 -5.00 -1.45
N LEU A 634 -6.38 -6.12 -2.11
CA LEU A 634 -5.30 -7.03 -1.74
C LEU A 634 -4.02 -6.76 -2.56
N GLN A 635 -3.95 -5.60 -3.22
CA GLN A 635 -2.77 -5.15 -3.96
C GLN A 635 -1.58 -4.91 -3.02
N GLN A 636 -0.39 -5.28 -3.48
CA GLN A 636 0.86 -5.24 -2.71
C GLN A 636 1.20 -3.85 -2.15
N ASP A 637 0.85 -2.80 -2.87
CA ASP A 637 1.26 -1.41 -2.68
C ASP A 637 0.25 -0.54 -1.95
N ILE A 638 -0.87 -1.12 -1.48
CA ILE A 638 -1.85 -0.37 -0.69
C ILE A 638 -1.22 0.18 0.59
N CYS A 639 -1.80 1.27 1.09
CA CYS A 639 -1.42 1.84 2.37
C CYS A 639 -2.62 2.35 3.15
N PHE A 640 -2.58 2.14 4.46
CA PHE A 640 -3.51 2.72 5.42
C PHE A 640 -2.81 3.77 6.28
N SER A 641 -3.37 4.97 6.32
CA SER A 641 -2.94 6.05 7.20
C SER A 641 -3.78 6.01 8.48
N ILE A 642 -3.13 5.65 9.58
CA ILE A 642 -3.76 5.45 10.89
C ILE A 642 -3.38 6.60 11.80
N TYR A 643 -4.35 7.32 12.32
CA TYR A 643 -4.14 8.50 13.17
C TYR A 643 -4.47 8.17 14.61
N TYR A 644 -3.74 8.75 15.56
CA TYR A 644 -3.99 8.54 16.98
C TYR A 644 -3.84 9.82 17.80
N LYS A 645 -4.46 9.81 18.98
CA LYS A 645 -4.26 10.79 20.05
C LYS A 645 -4.03 10.06 21.37
N THR A 646 -3.50 10.77 22.36
CA THR A 646 -3.31 10.24 23.72
C THR A 646 -4.43 10.74 24.62
N LEU A 647 -5.02 9.86 25.43
CA LEU A 647 -6.11 10.18 26.35
C LEU A 647 -5.61 10.80 27.66
N GLU A 648 -4.42 10.39 28.10
CA GLU A 648 -3.79 10.81 29.34
C GLU A 648 -2.27 10.90 29.16
N ASP A 649 -1.60 11.50 30.14
CA ASP A 649 -0.14 11.60 30.15
C ASP A 649 0.49 10.20 30.14
N ILE A 650 1.50 10.01 29.30
CA ILE A 650 2.11 8.70 29.12
C ILE A 650 3.08 8.43 30.28
N PRO A 651 2.83 7.41 31.12
CA PRO A 651 3.66 7.15 32.30
C PRO A 651 4.95 6.38 31.95
N ASN A 652 5.01 5.79 30.76
CA ASN A 652 6.07 4.86 30.36
C ASN A 652 7.13 5.54 29.47
N ASP A 653 8.37 5.05 29.52
CA ASP A 653 9.47 5.49 28.64
C ASP A 653 9.27 5.11 27.17
N TYR A 654 8.37 4.17 26.90
CA TYR A 654 8.08 3.64 25.58
C TYR A 654 6.60 3.32 25.41
N VAL A 655 6.13 3.45 24.18
CA VAL A 655 4.79 3.07 23.73
C VAL A 655 4.95 2.06 22.61
N CYS A 656 4.23 0.93 22.68
CA CYS A 656 4.27 -0.09 21.63
C CYS A 656 2.93 -0.15 20.90
N PHE A 657 2.98 -0.28 19.58
CA PHE A 657 1.86 -0.57 18.69
C PHE A 657 2.13 -1.89 17.98
N GLN A 658 1.14 -2.75 17.84
CA GLN A 658 1.28 -4.00 17.10
C GLN A 658 0.24 -4.09 15.99
N PHE A 659 0.70 -4.29 14.77
CA PHE A 659 -0.11 -4.47 13.58
C PHE A 659 -0.08 -5.94 13.19
N VAL A 660 -1.25 -6.58 13.13
CA VAL A 660 -1.38 -7.99 12.79
C VAL A 660 -2.21 -8.13 11.53
N THR A 661 -1.57 -8.51 10.43
CA THR A 661 -2.26 -8.81 9.18
C THR A 661 -2.47 -10.32 9.07
N ASN A 662 -3.71 -10.76 9.18
CA ASN A 662 -4.12 -12.12 8.87
C ASN A 662 -4.39 -12.21 7.38
N ILE A 663 -3.76 -13.15 6.69
CA ILE A 663 -3.72 -13.28 5.24
C ILE A 663 -4.06 -14.72 4.88
N ILE A 664 -4.88 -14.88 3.84
CA ILE A 664 -5.01 -16.14 3.12
C ILE A 664 -4.39 -15.90 1.75
N ASN A 665 -3.25 -16.52 1.48
CA ASN A 665 -2.57 -16.32 0.21
C ASN A 665 -3.29 -17.07 -0.93
N GLN A 666 -2.83 -16.87 -2.16
CA GLN A 666 -3.39 -17.51 -3.36
C GLN A 666 -3.39 -19.05 -3.31
N ASN A 667 -2.53 -19.66 -2.49
CA ASN A 667 -2.46 -21.11 -2.30
C ASN A 667 -3.42 -21.61 -1.20
N GLY A 668 -4.18 -20.72 -0.57
CA GLY A 668 -5.05 -21.03 0.57
C GLY A 668 -4.30 -21.18 1.90
N GLU A 669 -3.00 -20.90 1.94
CA GLU A 669 -2.21 -20.93 3.17
C GLU A 669 -2.59 -19.76 4.07
N ARG A 670 -2.65 -20.02 5.38
CA ARG A 670 -3.03 -19.05 6.39
C ARG A 670 -1.79 -18.47 7.05
N ILE A 671 -1.67 -17.16 6.99
CA ILE A 671 -0.46 -16.44 7.37
C ILE A 671 -0.85 -15.26 8.26
N SER A 672 -0.28 -15.15 9.45
CA SER A 672 -0.43 -13.97 10.30
C SER A 672 0.90 -13.23 10.35
N ARG A 673 0.97 -12.08 9.68
CA ARG A 673 2.09 -11.15 9.76
C ARG A 673 1.94 -10.27 10.97
N VAL A 674 2.92 -10.30 11.86
CA VAL A 674 2.94 -9.49 13.09
C VAL A 674 4.06 -8.48 12.97
N ILE A 675 3.76 -7.20 13.13
CA ILE A 675 4.73 -6.10 13.15
C ILE A 675 4.52 -5.30 14.44
N THR A 676 5.54 -5.23 15.29
CA THR A 676 5.47 -4.43 16.53
C THR A 676 6.42 -3.25 16.44
N LYS A 677 5.88 -2.03 16.54
CA LYS A 677 6.65 -0.79 16.59
C LYS A 677 6.71 -0.25 18.02
N ARG A 678 7.92 0.05 18.50
CA ARG A 678 8.16 0.68 19.80
C ARG A 678 8.67 2.10 19.62
N ILE A 679 7.98 3.08 20.18
CA ILE A 679 8.34 4.50 20.10
C ILE A 679 8.71 5.02 21.48
N LYS A 680 9.81 5.77 21.57
CA LYS A 680 10.31 6.35 22.83
C LYS A 680 9.46 7.55 23.24
N THR A 681 9.22 7.74 24.52
CA THR A 681 8.55 8.94 25.04
C THR A 681 9.54 10.03 25.43
N THR A 682 9.08 11.27 25.40
CA THR A 682 9.88 12.43 25.83
C THR A 682 9.01 13.43 26.57
N GLY A 683 9.52 13.96 27.69
CA GLY A 683 8.95 15.13 28.37
C GLY A 683 9.47 16.47 27.86
N ASN A 684 10.37 16.46 26.87
CA ASN A 684 10.88 17.65 26.22
C ASN A 684 10.22 17.82 24.84
N PHE A 685 9.49 18.93 24.66
CA PHE A 685 8.75 19.24 23.44
C PHE A 685 9.66 19.59 22.26
N ASP A 686 10.78 20.30 22.47
CA ASP A 686 11.75 20.60 21.41
C ASP A 686 12.41 19.32 20.87
N LYS A 687 12.67 18.34 21.76
CA LYS A 687 13.14 17.02 21.36
C LYS A 687 12.11 16.26 20.53
N TYR A 688 10.82 16.40 20.88
CA TYR A 688 9.72 15.86 20.09
C TYR A 688 9.66 16.50 18.70
N LEU A 689 9.67 17.85 18.61
CA LEU A 689 9.66 18.58 17.33
C LEU A 689 10.86 18.21 16.43
N SER A 690 12.03 17.97 17.03
CA SER A 690 13.23 17.53 16.32
C SER A 690 13.14 16.09 15.81
N SER A 691 12.24 15.28 16.37
CA SER A 691 12.01 13.87 16.00
C SER A 691 10.95 13.68 14.90
N LEU A 692 10.27 14.74 14.49
CA LEU A 692 9.20 14.71 13.49
C LEU A 692 9.74 14.32 12.11
N ASP A 693 9.05 13.41 11.42
CA ASP A 693 9.29 13.11 10.02
C ASP A 693 8.35 13.95 9.14
N PHE A 694 8.89 15.02 8.54
CA PHE A 694 8.09 15.94 7.73
C PHE A 694 7.58 15.32 6.43
N ASN A 695 8.18 14.25 5.90
CA ASN A 695 7.62 13.57 4.74
C ASN A 695 6.33 12.85 5.14
N VAL A 696 6.37 12.06 6.20
CA VAL A 696 5.19 11.33 6.70
C VAL A 696 4.11 12.31 7.17
N ILE A 697 4.48 13.36 7.89
CA ILE A 697 3.53 14.39 8.35
C ILE A 697 2.84 15.10 7.18
N SER A 698 3.59 15.48 6.14
CA SER A 698 3.00 16.09 4.94
C SER A 698 2.01 15.15 4.27
N ILE A 699 2.35 13.86 4.11
CA ILE A 699 1.45 12.86 3.51
C ILE A 699 0.19 12.70 4.35
N LEU A 700 0.31 12.52 5.68
CA LEU A 700 -0.83 12.39 6.57
C LEU A 700 -1.70 13.66 6.57
N LEU A 701 -1.09 14.84 6.52
CA LEU A 701 -1.83 16.09 6.41
C LEU A 701 -2.61 16.15 5.09
N SER A 702 -1.96 15.84 3.97
CA SER A 702 -2.56 15.89 2.65
C SER A 702 -3.69 14.89 2.47
N LYS A 703 -3.50 13.62 2.89
CA LYS A 703 -4.56 12.61 2.82
C LYS A 703 -5.80 13.01 3.62
N ARG A 704 -5.63 13.65 4.79
CA ARG A 704 -6.75 14.16 5.59
C ARG A 704 -7.49 15.29 4.88
N ILE A 705 -6.76 16.32 4.40
CA ILE A 705 -7.36 17.47 3.68
C ILE A 705 -8.11 17.01 2.43
N VAL A 706 -7.50 16.12 1.64
CA VAL A 706 -8.09 15.57 0.41
C VAL A 706 -9.35 14.75 0.71
N LEU A 707 -9.32 13.88 1.73
CA LEU A 707 -10.50 13.11 2.09
C LEU A 707 -11.65 14.03 2.56
N GLU A 708 -11.34 15.07 3.34
CA GLU A 708 -12.31 16.06 3.80
C GLU A 708 -12.91 16.84 2.61
N SER A 709 -12.10 17.27 1.64
CA SER A 709 -12.59 17.97 0.45
C SER A 709 -13.49 17.09 -0.41
N LEU A 710 -13.12 15.82 -0.61
CA LEU A 710 -13.93 14.87 -1.37
C LEU A 710 -15.27 14.60 -0.68
N LYS A 711 -15.27 14.44 0.66
CA LYS A 711 -16.52 14.31 1.43
C LYS A 711 -17.42 15.54 1.27
N LEU A 712 -16.85 16.75 1.24
CA LEU A 712 -17.62 17.99 1.04
C LEU A 712 -18.21 18.12 -0.36
N LEU A 713 -17.50 17.64 -1.39
CA LEU A 713 -18.01 17.58 -2.77
C LEU A 713 -19.18 16.59 -2.88
N SER A 714 -19.12 15.48 -2.14
CA SER A 714 -20.08 14.39 -2.25
C SER A 714 -21.29 14.48 -1.29
N GLN A 715 -21.27 15.32 -0.24
CA GLN A 715 -22.36 15.41 0.75
C GLN A 715 -23.45 16.44 0.39
N PRO A 716 -24.73 16.20 0.76
CA PRO A 716 -25.83 17.12 0.46
C PRO A 716 -25.76 18.40 1.31
N SER A 717 -26.21 19.50 0.72
CA SER A 717 -26.46 20.75 1.43
C SER A 717 -27.74 20.58 2.27
N SER A 718 -27.64 20.20 3.55
CA SER A 718 -28.83 20.14 4.40
C SER A 718 -29.51 21.50 4.47
N SER A 719 -30.81 21.54 4.19
CA SER A 719 -31.65 22.75 4.19
C SER A 719 -31.70 23.40 5.58
N SER A 720 -30.90 24.45 5.76
CA SER A 720 -31.12 25.66 6.61
C SER A 720 -29.80 26.36 6.99
N SER A 721 -28.64 25.73 6.77
CA SER A 721 -27.34 26.43 6.76
C SER A 721 -26.31 25.60 6.00
N GLN A 722 -25.83 26.08 4.86
CA GLN A 722 -24.67 25.46 4.23
C GLN A 722 -23.46 25.63 5.17
N PRO A 723 -22.63 24.59 5.38
CA PRO A 723 -21.38 24.75 6.11
C PRO A 723 -20.56 25.84 5.40
N LYS A 724 -20.07 26.85 6.14
CA LYS A 724 -19.21 27.92 5.59
C LYS A 724 -18.07 27.38 4.71
N GLN A 725 -17.57 26.18 5.03
CA GLN A 725 -16.52 25.50 4.29
C GLN A 725 -16.96 25.02 2.89
N LYS A 726 -18.19 24.51 2.76
CA LYS A 726 -18.75 24.12 1.45
C LYS A 726 -19.01 25.36 0.59
N GLN A 727 -19.50 26.44 1.20
CA GLN A 727 -19.68 27.71 0.49
C GLN A 727 -18.34 28.30 0.01
N LEU A 728 -17.27 28.19 0.82
CA LEU A 728 -15.93 28.60 0.41
C LEU A 728 -15.39 27.75 -0.76
N LEU A 729 -15.62 26.43 -0.71
CA LEU A 729 -15.24 25.50 -1.77
C LEU A 729 -15.95 25.82 -3.11
N LEU A 730 -17.24 26.15 -3.07
CA LEU A 730 -18.03 26.48 -4.27
C LEU A 730 -17.65 27.83 -4.91
N ASN A 731 -17.08 28.75 -4.12
CA ASN A 731 -16.68 30.08 -4.59
C ASN A 731 -15.25 30.14 -5.16
N GLN A 732 -14.53 29.02 -5.18
CA GLN A 732 -13.12 28.93 -5.59
C GLN A 732 -12.90 27.69 -6.46
N THR A 733 -11.76 27.60 -7.14
CA THR A 733 -11.36 26.31 -7.71
C THR A 733 -11.03 25.34 -6.57
N ILE A 734 -11.21 24.03 -6.77
CA ILE A 734 -10.89 23.02 -5.76
C ILE A 734 -9.41 23.12 -5.34
N SER A 735 -8.51 23.34 -6.30
CA SER A 735 -7.09 23.59 -6.05
C SER A 735 -6.86 24.78 -5.09
N GLN A 736 -7.53 25.91 -5.31
CA GLN A 736 -7.45 27.07 -4.41
C GLN A 736 -7.97 26.75 -3.00
N TYR A 737 -9.10 26.05 -2.90
CA TYR A 737 -9.64 25.62 -1.62
C TYR A 737 -8.68 24.69 -0.86
N LEU A 738 -8.06 23.73 -1.56
CA LEU A 738 -7.09 22.81 -0.97
C LEU A 738 -5.86 23.56 -0.47
N GLN A 739 -5.32 24.50 -1.26
CA GLN A 739 -4.21 25.33 -0.82
C GLN A 739 -4.60 26.18 0.41
N TYR A 740 -5.80 26.75 0.44
CA TYR A 740 -6.31 27.47 1.61
C TYR A 740 -6.39 26.56 2.85
N GLN A 741 -6.93 25.34 2.74
CA GLN A 741 -6.99 24.41 3.86
C GLN A 741 -5.60 23.99 4.31
N LEU A 742 -4.68 23.77 3.37
CA LEU A 742 -3.29 23.44 3.65
C LEU A 742 -2.61 24.56 4.44
N ASP A 743 -2.71 25.80 3.98
CA ASP A 743 -2.13 26.98 4.64
C ASP A 743 -2.73 27.19 6.03
N LYS A 744 -4.05 27.03 6.17
CA LYS A 744 -4.75 27.13 7.46
C LYS A 744 -4.27 26.07 8.46
N GLN A 745 -4.15 24.82 8.03
CA GLN A 745 -3.68 23.73 8.90
C GLN A 745 -2.20 23.92 9.24
N LEU A 746 -1.38 24.34 8.28
CA LEU A 746 0.02 24.69 8.51
C LEU A 746 0.16 25.80 9.55
N GLY A 747 -0.61 26.89 9.42
CA GLY A 747 -0.62 27.98 10.39
C GLY A 747 -0.97 27.50 11.81
N SER A 748 -1.97 26.61 11.94
CA SER A 748 -2.34 26.01 13.23
C SER A 748 -1.20 25.16 13.83
N ILE A 749 -0.52 24.35 13.00
CA ILE A 749 0.64 23.55 13.43
C ILE A 749 1.78 24.47 13.87
N VAL A 750 2.13 25.47 13.06
CA VAL A 750 3.24 26.38 13.35
C VAL A 750 2.96 27.17 14.63
N LEU A 751 1.76 27.72 14.80
CA LEU A 751 1.39 28.48 16.00
C LEU A 751 1.49 27.62 17.26
N SER A 752 0.93 26.42 17.24
CA SER A 752 0.93 25.52 18.39
C SER A 752 2.32 24.95 18.71
N CYS A 753 3.24 24.96 17.74
CA CYS A 753 4.63 24.54 17.90
C CYS A 753 5.59 25.72 18.15
N SER A 754 5.10 26.95 18.27
CA SER A 754 5.90 28.17 18.47
C SER A 754 5.84 28.68 19.91
N LYS A 755 6.86 29.45 20.30
CA LYS A 755 6.85 30.14 21.60
C LYS A 755 6.06 31.43 21.48
N VAL A 756 5.01 31.57 22.30
CA VAL A 756 4.12 32.74 22.28
C VAL A 756 4.30 33.53 23.58
N GLU A 757 4.82 34.74 23.47
CA GLU A 757 5.04 35.65 24.60
C GLU A 757 4.05 36.81 24.57
N LYS A 758 3.54 37.22 25.74
CA LYS A 758 2.69 38.42 25.85
C LYS A 758 3.59 39.64 26.06
N GLY A 759 3.54 40.59 25.13
CA GLY A 759 4.27 41.85 25.25
C GLY A 759 3.76 42.70 26.41
N TRP A 760 4.68 43.36 27.11
CA TRP A 760 4.39 44.22 28.27
C TRP A 760 3.59 45.47 27.85
N TRP A 761 3.83 46.02 26.65
CA TRP A 761 3.10 47.20 26.16
C TRP A 761 2.01 46.80 25.14
N PHE A 762 0.75 47.10 25.48
CA PHE A 762 -0.47 46.89 24.66
C PHE A 762 -0.90 45.45 24.34
N GLY A 763 -0.37 44.42 25.01
CA GLY A 763 -0.88 43.05 24.87
C GLY A 763 -0.67 42.41 23.49
N ARG A 764 0.24 42.96 22.66
CA ARG A 764 0.68 42.31 21.42
C ARG A 764 1.38 41.00 21.75
N LYS A 765 1.03 39.92 21.05
CA LYS A 765 1.69 38.62 21.18
C LYS A 765 2.91 38.59 20.27
N THR A 766 4.05 38.16 20.79
CA THR A 766 5.25 37.86 20.00
C THR A 766 5.29 36.35 19.78
N VAL A 767 5.32 35.92 18.51
CA VAL A 767 5.43 34.51 18.14
C VAL A 767 6.84 34.24 17.64
N THR A 768 7.57 33.37 18.34
CA THR A 768 8.92 32.93 17.92
C THR A 768 8.83 31.53 17.32
N VAL A 769 9.06 31.44 16.01
CA VAL A 769 9.02 30.20 15.23
C VAL A 769 10.42 29.59 15.14
N SER A 770 10.53 28.29 15.45
CA SER A 770 11.81 27.56 15.37
C SER A 770 12.24 27.31 13.93
N ASP A 771 13.55 27.16 13.69
CA ASP A 771 14.07 26.87 12.34
C ASP A 771 13.57 25.52 11.81
N ARG A 772 13.29 24.56 12.70
CA ARG A 772 12.66 23.30 12.36
C ARG A 772 11.26 23.51 11.76
N MET A 773 10.45 24.41 12.31
CA MET A 773 9.14 24.75 11.74
C MET A 773 9.25 25.61 10.46
N LYS A 774 10.22 26.51 10.35
CA LYS A 774 10.48 27.24 9.09
C LYS A 774 10.84 26.29 7.95
N SER A 775 11.67 25.29 8.22
CA SER A 775 11.97 24.21 7.27
C SER A 775 10.70 23.46 6.84
N PHE A 776 9.78 23.19 7.76
CA PHE A 776 8.50 22.58 7.42
C PHE A 776 7.64 23.49 6.53
N ILE A 777 7.58 24.80 6.81
CA ILE A 777 6.86 25.77 5.96
C ILE A 777 7.41 25.77 4.52
N ARG A 778 8.74 25.79 4.36
CA ARG A 778 9.39 25.72 3.03
C ARG A 778 9.13 24.39 2.31
N LYS A 779 9.03 23.30 3.07
CA LYS A 779 8.63 22.00 2.51
C LYS A 779 7.20 22.04 1.99
N ILE A 780 6.26 22.55 2.78
CA ILE A 780 4.85 22.67 2.36
C ILE A 780 4.69 23.62 1.17
N TYR A 781 5.49 24.70 1.09
CA TYR A 781 5.55 25.56 -0.09
C TYR A 781 5.82 24.75 -1.38
N SER A 782 6.82 23.88 -1.36
CA SER A 782 7.16 23.04 -2.52
C SER A 782 6.01 22.11 -2.91
N MET A 783 5.28 21.59 -1.93
CA MET A 783 4.12 20.73 -2.14
C MET A 783 2.95 21.44 -2.83
N ARG A 784 2.82 22.77 -2.68
CA ARG A 784 1.73 23.55 -3.30
C ARG A 784 1.78 23.53 -4.83
N LYS A 785 2.94 23.22 -5.43
CA LYS A 785 3.12 23.08 -6.89
C LYS A 785 2.92 21.65 -7.41
N SER A 786 2.65 20.69 -6.52
CA SER A 786 2.37 19.31 -6.90
C SER A 786 1.10 19.17 -7.75
N LEU A 787 0.90 18.04 -8.44
CA LEU A 787 -0.33 17.79 -9.21
C LEU A 787 -1.61 17.80 -8.35
N VAL A 788 -1.49 17.56 -7.05
CA VAL A 788 -2.63 17.51 -6.11
C VAL A 788 -3.06 18.89 -5.63
N TYR A 789 -2.13 19.85 -5.53
CA TYR A 789 -2.38 21.19 -4.99
C TYR A 789 -2.17 22.32 -6.00
N GLY A 790 -1.43 22.07 -7.08
CA GLY A 790 -1.05 23.06 -8.07
C GLY A 790 -2.22 23.52 -8.92
N SER A 791 -2.00 24.61 -9.67
CA SER A 791 -2.96 25.16 -10.62
C SER A 791 -2.88 24.51 -12.02
N THR A 792 -1.92 23.61 -12.24
CA THR A 792 -1.72 22.90 -13.52
C THR A 792 -2.94 22.09 -13.93
N VAL A 793 -3.58 21.44 -12.95
CA VAL A 793 -4.76 20.60 -13.18
C VAL A 793 -6.00 21.49 -13.04
N GLN A 794 -6.60 21.82 -14.18
CA GLN A 794 -7.77 22.70 -14.25
C GLN A 794 -9.08 21.93 -14.31
N ASN A 795 -9.09 20.76 -14.94
CA ASN A 795 -10.25 19.89 -14.97
C ASN A 795 -10.45 19.25 -13.60
N GLN A 796 -11.71 19.24 -13.15
CA GLN A 796 -12.07 18.73 -11.83
C GLN A 796 -11.94 17.20 -11.73
N ASP A 797 -12.33 16.48 -12.77
CA ASP A 797 -12.26 15.02 -12.79
C ASP A 797 -10.79 14.57 -12.70
N ASP A 798 -9.91 15.19 -13.47
CA ASP A 798 -8.45 14.94 -13.40
C ASP A 798 -7.90 15.14 -11.98
N LEU A 799 -8.28 16.24 -11.33
CA LEU A 799 -7.83 16.54 -9.97
C LEU A 799 -8.33 15.49 -8.95
N VAL A 800 -9.59 15.07 -9.08
CA VAL A 800 -10.20 14.04 -8.22
C VAL A 800 -9.53 12.69 -8.42
N ILE A 801 -9.10 12.37 -9.65
CA ILE A 801 -8.34 11.16 -9.94
C ILE A 801 -7.00 11.17 -9.19
N PHE A 802 -6.23 12.26 -9.27
CA PHE A 802 -4.96 12.37 -8.53
C PHE A 802 -5.16 12.31 -7.01
N GLN A 803 -6.24 12.92 -6.51
CA GLN A 803 -6.63 12.85 -5.11
C GLN A 803 -6.96 11.43 -4.66
N SER A 804 -7.74 10.70 -5.45
CA SER A 804 -8.09 9.29 -5.20
C SER A 804 -6.83 8.42 -5.13
N ILE A 805 -5.93 8.59 -6.10
CA ILE A 805 -4.64 7.88 -6.14
C ILE A 805 -3.82 8.17 -4.86
N LEU A 806 -3.72 9.45 -4.44
CA LEU A 806 -2.99 9.81 -3.22
C LEU A 806 -3.56 9.10 -1.98
N LEU A 807 -4.88 8.99 -1.85
CA LEU A 807 -5.50 8.34 -0.69
C LEU A 807 -5.08 6.87 -0.56
N HIS A 808 -4.89 6.16 -1.66
CA HIS A 808 -4.52 4.74 -1.69
C HIS A 808 -3.00 4.49 -1.65
N SER A 809 -2.20 5.47 -2.10
CA SER A 809 -0.76 5.34 -2.31
C SER A 809 0.05 5.06 -1.05
N ASN A 810 1.09 4.23 -1.18
CA ASN A 810 2.15 4.03 -0.18
C ASN A 810 3.03 5.28 0.00
N TYR A 811 4.08 5.17 0.83
CA TYR A 811 5.00 6.27 1.10
C TYR A 811 5.69 6.77 -0.17
N LEU A 812 6.33 5.89 -0.95
CA LEU A 812 7.08 6.29 -2.14
C LEU A 812 6.20 6.97 -3.18
N ASP A 813 5.03 6.41 -3.45
CA ASP A 813 4.12 6.93 -4.46
C ASP A 813 3.48 8.24 -4.01
N SER A 814 3.16 8.38 -2.72
CA SER A 814 2.74 9.66 -2.13
C SER A 814 3.83 10.73 -2.25
N ILE A 815 5.11 10.36 -2.10
CA ILE A 815 6.23 11.29 -2.29
C ILE A 815 6.37 11.71 -3.75
N LYS A 816 6.22 10.81 -4.73
CA LYS A 816 6.26 11.18 -6.16
C LYS A 816 5.12 12.14 -6.52
N LEU A 817 3.93 11.93 -5.96
CA LEU A 817 2.77 12.81 -6.16
C LEU A 817 2.97 14.20 -5.56
N LEU A 818 3.53 14.29 -4.35
CA LEU A 818 3.62 15.54 -3.58
C LEU A 818 4.95 16.30 -3.75
N TYR A 819 6.04 15.59 -4.03
CA TYR A 819 7.41 16.09 -4.13
C TYR A 819 8.14 15.40 -5.31
N PRO A 820 7.71 15.66 -6.56
CA PRO A 820 8.32 15.04 -7.73
C PRO A 820 9.80 15.42 -7.84
N LYS A 821 10.62 14.50 -8.35
CA LYS A 821 12.08 14.68 -8.49
C LYS A 821 12.46 14.92 -9.94
N LEU A 822 13.34 15.90 -10.15
CA LEU A 822 13.92 16.18 -11.45
C LEU A 822 15.27 15.47 -11.57
N LEU A 823 15.38 14.58 -12.55
CA LEU A 823 16.62 13.89 -12.87
C LEU A 823 17.23 14.47 -14.13
N GLN A 824 18.52 14.74 -14.12
CA GLN A 824 19.32 14.99 -15.31
C GLN A 824 19.94 13.67 -15.77
N PHE A 825 19.79 13.35 -17.05
CA PHE A 825 20.40 12.17 -17.67
C PHE A 825 21.62 12.56 -18.50
N ASN A 826 22.75 11.90 -18.23
CA ASN A 826 23.99 12.09 -19.00
C ASN A 826 24.10 11.02 -20.10
N LEU A 827 24.09 11.45 -21.37
CA LEU A 827 24.18 10.54 -22.51
C LEU A 827 25.49 9.74 -22.60
N ILE A 828 26.59 10.30 -22.08
CA ILE A 828 27.93 9.72 -22.19
C ILE A 828 28.14 8.72 -21.06
N THR A 829 27.89 9.13 -19.81
CA THR A 829 28.13 8.28 -18.63
C THR A 829 26.98 7.34 -18.33
N LYS A 830 25.80 7.54 -18.97
CA LYS A 830 24.56 6.80 -18.68
C LYS A 830 24.11 6.92 -17.22
N GLU A 831 24.52 8.01 -16.58
CA GLU A 831 24.25 8.31 -15.18
C GLU A 831 23.03 9.23 -15.06
N PHE A 832 22.20 8.97 -14.06
CA PHE A 832 21.16 9.89 -13.62
C PHE A 832 21.65 10.70 -12.45
N ARG A 833 21.30 11.99 -12.43
CA ARG A 833 21.63 12.89 -11.35
C ARG A 833 20.38 13.62 -10.86
N ASN A 834 20.10 13.55 -9.56
CA ASN A 834 19.03 14.35 -8.95
C ASN A 834 19.46 15.82 -8.89
N ILE A 835 18.61 16.71 -9.41
CA ILE A 835 18.87 18.16 -9.45
C ILE A 835 17.66 18.94 -8.90
N PRO A 836 17.87 20.18 -8.43
CA PRO A 836 16.78 21.04 -7.95
C PRO A 836 15.62 21.16 -8.94
N LEU A 837 14.39 21.14 -8.43
CA LEU A 837 13.16 21.34 -9.19
C LEU A 837 12.95 22.83 -9.51
N ASP A 838 13.79 23.41 -10.37
CA ASP A 838 13.80 24.84 -10.69
C ASP A 838 13.93 25.10 -12.20
N ASN A 839 13.35 26.21 -12.67
CA ASN A 839 13.36 26.64 -14.07
C ASN A 839 14.78 26.78 -14.65
N CYS A 840 15.77 27.18 -13.84
CA CYS A 840 17.17 27.26 -14.31
C CYS A 840 17.80 25.90 -14.67
N SER A 841 17.11 24.79 -14.37
CA SER A 841 17.51 23.44 -14.80
C SER A 841 17.29 23.19 -16.29
N ILE A 842 16.35 23.92 -16.91
CA ILE A 842 16.09 23.81 -18.34
C ILE A 842 17.26 24.45 -19.09
N ASN A 843 17.95 23.65 -19.90
CA ASN A 843 19.11 24.09 -20.68
C ASN A 843 19.17 23.36 -22.02
N GLN A 844 19.80 23.99 -23.01
CA GLN A 844 19.97 23.50 -24.37
C GLN A 844 20.78 22.20 -24.44
N ASP A 845 21.63 21.93 -23.44
CA ASP A 845 22.51 20.76 -23.41
C ASP A 845 22.04 19.63 -22.46
N SER A 846 20.89 19.79 -21.79
CA SER A 846 20.42 18.83 -20.79
C SER A 846 19.31 17.91 -21.32
N ILE A 847 19.28 16.67 -20.80
CA ILE A 847 18.11 15.79 -20.88
C ILE A 847 17.58 15.66 -19.47
N LEU A 848 16.33 16.04 -19.28
CA LEU A 848 15.67 16.04 -17.98
C LEU A 848 14.52 15.05 -17.97
N MET A 849 14.36 14.36 -16.84
CA MET A 849 13.25 13.47 -16.56
C MET A 849 12.58 13.88 -15.25
N LEU A 850 11.30 14.22 -15.29
CA LEU A 850 10.49 14.50 -14.11
C LEU A 850 9.44 13.41 -13.95
N ASP A 851 9.51 12.64 -12.86
CA ASP A 851 8.48 11.66 -12.49
C ASP A 851 7.49 12.29 -11.50
N SER A 852 6.27 12.60 -11.99
CA SER A 852 5.15 13.09 -11.18
C SER A 852 4.10 12.01 -10.89
N PHE A 853 4.54 10.74 -10.85
CA PHE A 853 3.73 9.54 -10.67
C PHE A 853 2.82 9.19 -11.84
N CYS A 854 1.83 10.03 -12.16
CA CYS A 854 0.87 9.78 -13.26
C CYS A 854 1.43 10.17 -14.63
N THR A 855 2.45 11.02 -14.66
CA THR A 855 3.11 11.46 -15.88
C THR A 855 4.62 11.47 -15.67
N ILE A 856 5.36 11.03 -16.68
CA ILE A 856 6.80 11.15 -16.76
C ILE A 856 7.10 12.11 -17.91
N TYR A 857 7.61 13.29 -17.58
CA TYR A 857 8.02 14.28 -18.57
C TYR A 857 9.49 14.08 -18.91
N ILE A 858 9.80 14.03 -20.21
CA ILE A 858 11.15 13.96 -20.74
C ILE A 858 11.38 15.23 -21.58
N LEU A 859 12.22 16.12 -21.08
CA LEU A 859 12.65 17.32 -21.81
C LEU A 859 14.04 17.08 -22.40
N ILE A 860 14.16 17.34 -23.71
CA ILE A 860 15.41 17.24 -24.44
C ILE A 860 15.83 18.65 -24.90
N GLY A 861 16.98 19.12 -24.44
CA GLY A 861 17.55 20.40 -24.85
C GLY A 861 17.87 20.46 -26.35
N THR A 862 17.77 21.65 -26.95
CA THR A 862 17.84 21.85 -28.41
C THR A 862 19.16 21.40 -29.03
N ASN A 863 20.30 21.58 -28.34
CA ASN A 863 21.61 21.18 -28.86
C ASN A 863 21.82 19.65 -28.86
N VAL A 864 20.98 18.93 -28.12
CA VAL A 864 21.02 17.47 -27.98
C VAL A 864 19.91 16.80 -28.79
N PHE A 865 18.81 17.51 -29.06
CA PHE A 865 17.61 16.99 -29.70
C PHE A 865 17.89 16.28 -31.04
N GLU A 866 18.56 16.94 -31.97
CA GLU A 866 18.89 16.35 -33.28
C GLU A 866 19.75 15.08 -33.18
N LYS A 867 20.60 15.00 -32.15
CA LYS A 867 21.48 13.84 -31.93
C LYS A 867 20.70 12.62 -31.45
N VAL A 868 19.65 12.81 -30.65
CA VAL A 868 18.89 11.72 -30.02
C VAL A 868 17.61 11.35 -30.75
N GLN A 869 17.08 12.23 -31.60
CA GLN A 869 15.83 11.98 -32.32
C GLN A 869 15.96 10.83 -33.35
N ASN A 870 17.17 10.54 -33.82
CA ASN A 870 17.44 9.60 -34.91
C ASN A 870 18.14 8.30 -34.47
N GLY A 871 18.27 8.00 -33.18
CA GLY A 871 19.03 6.83 -32.72
C GLY A 871 18.66 6.28 -31.34
N ASP A 872 19.23 5.12 -31.01
CA ASP A 872 18.98 4.37 -29.76
C ASP A 872 19.62 5.00 -28.51
N GLN A 873 20.10 6.26 -28.57
CA GLN A 873 20.89 6.84 -27.48
C GLN A 873 20.11 7.00 -26.16
N LEU A 874 18.77 7.06 -26.23
CA LEU A 874 17.86 7.15 -25.08
C LEU A 874 17.39 5.77 -24.57
N LYS A 875 17.88 4.67 -25.14
CA LYS A 875 17.45 3.32 -24.75
C LYS A 875 17.57 3.05 -23.25
N ASP A 876 18.66 3.48 -22.64
CA ASP A 876 18.88 3.31 -21.20
C ASP A 876 17.85 4.11 -20.39
N LEU A 877 17.55 5.35 -20.82
CA LEU A 877 16.52 6.18 -20.21
C LEU A 877 15.13 5.52 -20.27
N TYR A 878 14.75 4.98 -21.43
CA TYR A 878 13.46 4.27 -21.55
C TYR A 878 13.46 2.93 -20.80
N SER A 879 14.59 2.23 -20.74
CA SER A 879 14.72 1.00 -19.92
C SER A 879 14.52 1.30 -18.43
N TYR A 880 15.02 2.45 -17.96
CA TYR A 880 14.73 2.92 -16.61
C TYR A 880 13.24 3.22 -16.39
N ILE A 881 12.59 3.86 -17.37
CA ILE A 881 11.15 4.12 -17.32
C ILE A 881 10.36 2.80 -17.26
N ASP A 882 10.74 1.78 -18.03
CA ASP A 882 10.09 0.48 -17.98
C ASP A 882 10.18 -0.17 -16.59
N ILE A 883 11.33 -0.02 -15.90
CA ILE A 883 11.48 -0.45 -14.50
C ILE A 883 10.50 0.32 -13.60
N LEU A 884 10.40 1.65 -13.78
CA LEU A 884 9.49 2.51 -13.01
C LEU A 884 8.00 2.21 -13.25
N LYS A 885 7.66 1.67 -14.43
CA LYS A 885 6.30 1.28 -14.85
C LYS A 885 5.89 -0.12 -14.37
N SER A 886 6.84 -1.03 -14.21
CA SER A 886 6.63 -2.48 -14.04
C SER A 886 5.69 -2.87 -12.88
N TYR A 887 5.46 -1.98 -11.92
CA TYR A 887 4.48 -2.15 -10.84
C TYR A 887 3.79 -0.83 -10.49
N ARG A 888 3.45 0.01 -11.47
CA ARG A 888 2.74 1.27 -11.21
C ARG A 888 1.28 1.17 -11.64
N ILE A 889 0.38 1.70 -10.81
CA ILE A 889 -1.04 1.84 -11.13
C ILE A 889 -1.48 3.26 -10.73
N PRO A 890 -1.99 4.08 -11.66
CA PRO A 890 -2.03 3.80 -13.11
C PRO A 890 -0.63 3.80 -13.73
N SER A 891 -0.50 3.16 -14.90
CA SER A 891 0.65 3.32 -15.78
C SER A 891 0.76 4.80 -16.17
N PRO A 892 1.96 5.41 -16.08
CA PRO A 892 2.15 6.82 -16.32
C PRO A 892 2.07 7.14 -17.82
N PHE A 893 1.61 8.35 -18.14
CA PHE A 893 1.82 8.94 -19.45
C PHE A 893 3.29 9.30 -19.62
N ILE A 894 3.90 8.94 -20.75
CA ILE A 894 5.26 9.36 -21.09
C ILE A 894 5.15 10.48 -22.11
N ILE A 895 5.59 11.68 -21.74
CA ILE A 895 5.53 12.86 -22.62
C ILE A 895 6.96 13.32 -22.90
N THR A 896 7.39 13.15 -24.15
CA THR A 896 8.72 13.55 -24.62
C THR A 896 8.61 14.77 -25.51
N PHE A 897 9.39 15.82 -25.24
CA PHE A 897 9.37 17.06 -26.02
C PHE A 897 10.73 17.77 -25.99
N ASN A 898 10.92 18.63 -26.98
CA ASN A 898 12.04 19.57 -27.02
C ASN A 898 11.71 20.84 -26.21
N GLN A 899 12.73 21.49 -25.65
CA GLN A 899 12.56 22.69 -24.83
C GLN A 899 11.88 23.88 -25.54
N ASP A 900 11.93 23.95 -26.87
CA ASP A 900 11.34 25.03 -27.68
C ASP A 900 9.88 24.74 -28.07
N GLN A 901 9.34 23.57 -27.70
CA GLN A 901 7.96 23.18 -27.96
C GLN A 901 7.01 23.67 -26.86
N ASN A 902 5.72 23.79 -27.19
CA ASN A 902 4.70 24.31 -26.27
C ASN A 902 4.51 23.45 -25.02
N GLU A 903 4.79 22.15 -25.12
CA GLU A 903 4.69 21.14 -24.07
C GLU A 903 5.58 21.47 -22.87
N VAL A 904 6.65 22.27 -23.05
CA VAL A 904 7.53 22.73 -21.96
C VAL A 904 6.77 23.44 -20.83
N ARG A 905 5.61 24.05 -21.14
CA ARG A 905 4.75 24.69 -20.14
C ARG A 905 4.28 23.73 -19.06
N TRP A 906 4.06 22.45 -19.40
CA TRP A 906 3.63 21.43 -18.45
C TRP A 906 4.70 21.20 -17.39
N LEU A 907 5.97 21.05 -17.82
CA LEU A 907 7.10 20.93 -16.91
C LEU A 907 7.28 22.21 -16.08
N ARG A 908 7.34 23.38 -16.73
CA ARG A 908 7.53 24.69 -16.06
C ARG A 908 6.49 24.98 -14.99
N SER A 909 5.26 24.51 -15.15
CA SER A 909 4.19 24.70 -14.16
C SER A 909 4.47 23.99 -12.82
N ILE A 910 5.31 22.95 -12.83
CA ILE A 910 5.71 22.18 -11.66
C ILE A 910 7.02 22.72 -11.05
N LEU A 911 7.88 23.35 -11.87
CA LEU A 911 9.17 23.88 -11.43
C LEU A 911 9.03 25.15 -10.56
N ASN A 912 10.01 25.35 -9.67
CA ASN A 912 10.21 26.62 -9.01
C ASN A 912 10.81 27.66 -9.98
N CYS A 913 10.58 28.94 -9.67
CA CYS A 913 11.17 30.05 -10.40
C CYS A 913 12.05 30.83 -9.43
N SER A 914 13.33 30.48 -9.37
CA SER A 914 14.31 31.13 -8.48
C SER A 914 14.72 32.54 -8.91
N ASP A 915 14.24 33.04 -10.05
CA ASP A 915 14.59 34.37 -10.57
C ASP A 915 14.29 35.51 -9.57
N SER A 916 13.25 35.33 -8.75
CA SER A 916 12.83 36.30 -7.72
C SER A 916 13.45 36.04 -6.34
N TYR A 917 14.30 35.02 -6.20
CA TYR A 917 14.91 34.64 -4.91
C TYR A 917 16.09 35.56 -4.58
N PRO A 918 16.51 35.64 -3.30
CA PRO A 918 17.76 36.29 -2.94
C PRO A 918 18.93 35.73 -3.76
N ILE A 919 19.85 36.61 -4.19
CA ILE A 919 20.96 36.26 -5.09
C ILE A 919 21.78 35.08 -4.53
N ASP A 920 22.07 35.08 -3.23
CA ASP A 920 22.88 34.04 -2.61
C ASP A 920 22.21 32.66 -2.66
N GLU A 921 20.91 32.58 -2.34
CA GLU A 921 20.11 31.35 -2.43
C GLU A 921 20.04 30.85 -3.88
N ARG A 922 19.86 31.78 -4.83
CA ARG A 922 19.83 31.45 -6.24
C ARG A 922 21.17 30.91 -6.74
N ILE A 923 22.29 31.49 -6.30
CA ILE A 923 23.63 30.99 -6.62
C ILE A 923 23.82 29.56 -6.10
N GLU A 924 23.33 29.23 -4.91
CA GLU A 924 23.40 27.87 -4.38
C GLU A 924 22.63 26.87 -5.24
N ILE A 925 21.39 27.22 -5.64
CA ILE A 925 20.57 26.38 -6.53
C ILE A 925 21.30 26.14 -7.86
N ILE A 926 21.82 27.20 -8.49
CA ILE A 926 22.46 27.05 -9.80
C ILE A 926 23.79 26.30 -9.69
N LYS A 927 24.57 26.47 -8.61
CA LYS A 927 25.77 25.65 -8.34
C LYS A 927 25.42 24.20 -8.10
N GLU A 928 24.28 23.91 -7.48
CA GLU A 928 23.79 22.55 -7.33
C GLU A 928 23.43 21.94 -8.69
N ILE A 929 22.81 22.69 -9.60
CA ILE A 929 22.49 22.19 -10.95
C ILE A 929 23.77 22.04 -11.79
N TYR A 930 24.62 23.08 -11.80
CA TYR A 930 25.83 23.19 -12.63
C TYR A 930 27.09 23.36 -11.78
N PRO A 931 27.61 22.28 -11.17
CA PRO A 931 28.73 22.35 -10.22
C PRO A 931 30.04 22.84 -10.83
N ASN A 932 30.17 22.76 -12.16
CA ASN A 932 31.39 23.12 -12.89
C ASN A 932 31.37 24.57 -13.43
N ILE A 933 30.27 25.30 -13.28
CA ILE A 933 30.18 26.69 -13.75
C ILE A 933 30.61 27.61 -12.61
N ASN A 934 31.54 28.53 -12.89
CA ASN A 934 31.88 29.61 -11.96
C ASN A 934 30.80 30.70 -12.03
N ILE A 935 29.91 30.72 -11.04
CA ILE A 935 28.75 31.61 -11.01
C ILE A 935 28.93 32.65 -9.90
N ASP A 936 28.71 33.90 -10.28
CA ASP A 936 28.68 35.05 -9.39
C ASP A 936 27.53 36.00 -9.76
N SER A 937 27.43 37.13 -9.06
CA SER A 937 26.38 38.12 -9.31
C SER A 937 26.42 38.75 -10.71
N SER A 938 27.54 38.66 -11.44
CA SER A 938 27.71 39.29 -12.75
C SER A 938 27.17 38.45 -13.90
N ASN A 939 27.16 37.11 -13.76
CA ASN A 939 26.72 36.18 -14.81
C ASN A 939 25.41 35.42 -14.50
N ILE A 940 24.83 35.60 -13.31
CA ILE A 940 23.60 34.90 -12.89
C ILE A 940 22.39 35.12 -13.82
N LYS A 941 22.32 36.29 -14.48
CA LYS A 941 21.20 36.65 -15.38
C LYS A 941 21.05 35.75 -16.59
N GLN A 942 22.10 35.02 -16.98
CA GLN A 942 22.01 34.07 -18.10
C GLN A 942 21.07 32.89 -17.81
N PHE A 943 20.72 32.68 -16.53
CA PHE A 943 19.79 31.65 -16.09
C PHE A 943 18.37 32.20 -15.83
N ASP A 944 18.12 33.48 -16.13
CA ASP A 944 16.79 34.08 -16.00
C ASP A 944 15.80 33.40 -16.96
N SER A 945 14.61 33.06 -16.46
CA SER A 945 13.53 32.57 -17.30
C SER A 945 13.08 33.67 -18.27
N ILE A 946 12.87 33.29 -19.53
CA ILE A 946 12.21 34.15 -20.54
C ILE A 946 10.78 34.50 -20.12
N PHE A 947 10.18 33.66 -19.26
CA PHE A 947 8.87 33.85 -18.65
C PHE A 947 9.05 34.02 -17.14
N PRO A 948 9.30 35.24 -16.64
CA PRO A 948 9.34 35.49 -15.21
C PRO A 948 7.98 35.17 -14.58
N SER A 949 7.99 34.59 -13.39
CA SER A 949 6.78 34.27 -12.64
C SER A 949 6.61 35.25 -11.49
N ASP A 950 5.39 35.76 -11.30
CA ASP A 950 4.99 36.54 -10.12
C ASP A 950 4.67 35.65 -8.90
N ASP A 951 5.06 34.37 -8.96
CA ASP A 951 4.89 33.43 -7.85
C ASP A 951 5.54 33.96 -6.57
N GLN A 952 4.82 33.77 -5.47
CA GLN A 952 5.34 34.02 -4.13
C GLN A 952 6.62 33.18 -3.91
N THR A 953 7.71 33.81 -3.47
CA THR A 953 8.95 33.12 -3.08
C THR A 953 8.77 32.31 -1.79
N PRO A 954 9.61 31.31 -1.50
CA PRO A 954 9.59 30.57 -0.24
C PRO A 954 9.68 31.50 0.98
N ALA A 955 10.52 32.53 0.91
CA ALA A 955 10.68 33.52 1.98
C ALA A 955 9.42 34.40 2.15
N GLN A 956 8.78 34.81 1.06
CA GLN A 956 7.52 35.55 1.13
C GLN A 956 6.39 34.66 1.68
N TYR A 957 6.35 33.38 1.33
CA TYR A 957 5.37 32.43 1.86
C TYR A 957 5.60 32.15 3.34
N GLU A 958 6.84 31.99 3.77
CA GLU A 958 7.20 31.88 5.18
C GLU A 958 6.71 33.11 5.97
N ARG A 959 7.00 34.32 5.48
CA ARG A 959 6.50 35.56 6.10
C ARG A 959 4.97 35.63 6.13
N TYR A 960 4.31 35.20 5.05
CA TYR A 960 2.85 35.15 4.98
C TYR A 960 2.29 34.25 6.08
N ILE A 961 2.73 32.98 6.17
CA ILE A 961 2.27 32.06 7.21
C ILE A 961 2.53 32.61 8.60
N ILE A 962 3.73 33.12 8.87
CA ILE A 962 4.09 33.69 10.18
C ILE A 962 3.24 34.93 10.52
N SER A 963 2.91 35.76 9.53
CA SER A 963 2.09 36.97 9.75
C SER A 963 0.61 36.67 10.04
N THR A 964 0.13 35.47 9.71
CA THR A 964 -1.24 35.03 9.99
C THR A 964 -1.43 34.46 11.40
N LEU A 965 -0.34 34.26 12.14
CA LEU A 965 -0.32 33.74 13.52
C LEU A 965 -0.59 34.85 14.54
#